data_AF-A0A7W1K9L9-F1
#
_entry.id   AF-A0A7W1K9L9-F1
#
_cell.length_a   1.000
_cell.length_b   1.000
_cell.length_c   1.000
_cell.angle_alpha   90.00
_cell.angle_beta   90.00
_cell.angle_gamma   90.00
#
_symmetry.space_group_name_H-M   'P 1'
#
loop_
_entity.id
_entity.type
_entity.pdbx_description
1 polymer ?
#
loop_
_entity_poly.entity_id
_entity_poly.type
_entity_poly.pdbx_seq_one_letter_code
_entity_poly.pdbx_strand_id
1 'polypeptide(L)'
;MTCGSPWRCFALAAFLAVLLTTALALPASAQPTLFSLGNCGFAGTQVTLNGNGFDPGQTTVAEMMSTADALAGRPVSSGAAAVDSAGDLSVRLDVPPIEGAEPVVRSVRVRTDPSIGMPTVLAAARVKTANRDVIVLPGGGAGEARDMGRWRVSGLPEGIELWAHYRHRRKTVARVALGTVDGCGQKSFALRTLPAGLVRSGGWDLWITADRAFRVPRTGVYVRRHMTVAGSRPDAPVRFGALRSRLVPSDPRVSAPPTNLFFAYATTGLISLVMGGAQGAPVEFFERIGDRLKPLGSARNLPGKGTILLDATTWSCTRRTRRFVGTATLPDGSPALGGGPVRTPTCATRFQIRAPRRVAPGRTFGVRVIDRWGNGAITPTLCVTPPARRRSCRALAFPRAVAIATRRFRADKRGTWKVDLRIQGSQTRTTVGVGERSSAARAEPTLLATGDSMMYGVDSALVDELFGIADVRTEVVAGAGITAAGTDWSQIAARQARALRPRDTVIMIGANDAFPMTTPAGARVPCCDGPWATEYERRVRAIMQSYLQNGRGRVFWLTLPLPRLPARLAVSQVVNLAVQRAAVGLAGVTVVRLDQVFTPTGYSDVYRYRGRSVRVREFDGIHLNVQGQAIVGELVAKLIRRSHGASDRNRLTAASTLSDTG
;
A
#
# COMPACT_ATOMS: atom_id res chain seq x y z
N MET A 1 -41.85 10.03 -46.33
CA MET A 1 -42.98 9.69 -45.45
C MET A 1 -43.41 10.95 -44.73
N THR A 2 -44.50 11.56 -45.19
CA THR A 2 -45.12 12.76 -44.60
C THR A 2 -45.97 12.35 -43.40
N CYS A 3 -45.71 12.94 -42.23
CA CYS A 3 -46.48 12.67 -41.01
C CYS A 3 -47.70 13.59 -40.95
N GLY A 4 -48.88 13.04 -41.21
CA GLY A 4 -50.16 13.74 -41.10
C GLY A 4 -50.76 13.56 -39.70
N SER A 5 -50.55 14.55 -38.83
CA SER A 5 -51.49 15.02 -37.78
C SER A 5 -50.75 15.60 -36.56
N PRO A 6 -51.02 16.85 -36.16
CA PRO A 6 -50.32 17.53 -35.06
C PRO A 6 -50.68 17.01 -33.65
N TRP A 7 -51.72 16.18 -33.50
CA TRP A 7 -52.17 15.68 -32.19
C TRP A 7 -51.33 14.52 -31.65
N ARG A 8 -50.63 13.77 -32.52
CA ARG A 8 -49.79 12.63 -32.10
C ARG A 8 -48.40 13.05 -31.61
N CYS A 9 -47.95 14.27 -31.92
CA CYS A 9 -46.66 14.78 -31.45
C CYS A 9 -46.71 15.28 -29.99
N PHE A 10 -47.85 15.76 -29.51
CA PHE A 10 -47.97 16.27 -28.13
C PHE A 10 -48.07 15.14 -27.09
N ALA A 11 -48.73 14.03 -27.41
CA ALA A 11 -48.83 12.88 -26.49
C ALA A 11 -47.49 12.15 -26.30
N LEU A 12 -46.62 12.13 -27.32
CA LEU A 12 -45.29 11.51 -27.21
C LEU A 12 -44.31 12.38 -26.42
N ALA A 13 -44.42 13.71 -26.50
CA ALA A 13 -43.56 14.64 -25.76
C ALA A 13 -43.91 14.70 -24.25
N ALA A 14 -45.19 14.57 -23.88
CA ALA A 14 -45.60 14.54 -22.48
C ALA A 14 -45.25 13.21 -21.76
N PHE A 15 -45.27 12.07 -22.49
CA PHE A 15 -44.86 10.78 -21.92
C PHE A 15 -43.34 10.64 -21.75
N LEU A 16 -42.54 11.32 -22.60
CA LEU A 16 -41.08 11.37 -22.45
C LEU A 16 -40.59 12.31 -21.35
N ALA A 17 -41.38 13.32 -20.97
CA ALA A 17 -41.02 14.25 -19.89
C ALA A 17 -41.26 13.68 -18.47
N VAL A 18 -42.18 12.73 -18.31
CA VAL A 18 -42.47 12.09 -17.01
C VAL A 18 -41.57 10.87 -16.73
N LEU A 19 -40.95 10.28 -17.76
CA LEU A 19 -39.99 9.17 -17.59
C LEU A 19 -38.54 9.62 -17.37
N LEU A 20 -38.25 10.93 -17.33
CA LEU A 20 -36.89 11.45 -17.17
C LEU A 20 -36.49 11.83 -15.74
N THR A 21 -37.33 11.61 -14.72
CA THR A 21 -37.03 12.01 -13.32
C THR A 21 -36.87 10.88 -12.30
N THR A 22 -36.83 9.61 -12.71
CA THR A 22 -36.58 8.48 -11.77
C THR A 22 -35.54 7.48 -12.29
N ALA A 23 -34.40 7.98 -12.76
CA ALA A 23 -33.17 7.19 -12.74
C ALA A 23 -32.48 7.44 -11.38
N LEU A 24 -33.02 6.84 -10.32
CA LEU A 24 -32.28 6.66 -9.07
C LEU A 24 -30.99 5.91 -9.44
N ALA A 25 -29.87 6.62 -9.39
CA ALA A 25 -28.56 6.03 -9.48
C ALA A 25 -28.42 5.05 -8.32
N LEU A 26 -28.63 3.75 -8.58
CA LEU A 26 -28.24 2.71 -7.64
C LEU A 26 -26.71 2.81 -7.50
N PRO A 27 -26.17 3.17 -6.33
CA PRO A 27 -24.73 3.09 -6.13
C PRO A 27 -24.34 1.63 -6.32
N ALA A 28 -23.33 1.37 -7.16
CA ALA A 28 -22.71 0.06 -7.22
C ALA A 28 -22.29 -0.33 -5.79
N SER A 29 -22.98 -1.30 -5.18
CA SER A 29 -22.76 -1.64 -3.77
C SER A 29 -21.34 -2.18 -3.61
N ALA A 30 -20.48 -1.35 -3.01
CA ALA A 30 -19.21 -1.82 -2.51
C ALA A 30 -19.51 -2.87 -1.44
N GLN A 31 -18.85 -4.03 -1.48
CA GLN A 31 -19.05 -5.05 -0.44
C GLN A 31 -18.76 -4.45 0.94
N PRO A 32 -19.54 -4.82 1.98
CA PRO A 32 -19.32 -4.32 3.31
C PRO A 32 -17.89 -4.60 3.76
N THR A 33 -17.15 -3.56 4.13
CA THR A 33 -15.81 -3.70 4.70
C THR A 33 -15.88 -3.57 6.21
N LEU A 34 -14.98 -4.24 6.92
CA LEU A 34 -14.82 -4.09 8.37
C LEU A 34 -13.34 -3.95 8.69
N PHE A 35 -13.00 -3.00 9.53
CA PHE A 35 -11.63 -2.77 9.98
C PHE A 35 -11.62 -2.31 11.45
N SER A 36 -10.52 -2.59 12.13
CA SER A 36 -10.28 -2.14 13.51
C SER A 36 -9.43 -0.88 13.49
N LEU A 37 -9.81 0.13 14.29
CA LEU A 37 -9.06 1.39 14.39
C LEU A 37 -7.85 1.31 15.34
N GLY A 38 -7.71 0.18 16.04
CA GLY A 38 -6.51 -0.21 16.76
C GLY A 38 -5.95 -1.52 16.23
N ASN A 39 -4.62 -1.62 16.15
CA ASN A 39 -3.96 -2.89 15.85
C ASN A 39 -4.20 -3.93 16.96
N CYS A 40 -4.60 -3.47 18.16
CA CYS A 40 -4.78 -4.29 19.35
C CYS A 40 -5.91 -3.88 20.27
N GLY A 41 -6.68 -4.86 20.75
CA GLY A 41 -7.62 -4.75 21.87
C GLY A 41 -7.03 -5.32 23.15
N PHE A 42 -7.34 -4.73 24.30
CA PHE A 42 -6.81 -5.17 25.60
C PHE A 42 -7.90 -5.75 26.48
N ALA A 43 -7.61 -6.85 27.18
CA ALA A 43 -8.57 -7.46 28.10
C ALA A 43 -9.21 -6.44 29.06
N GLY A 44 -10.53 -6.48 29.20
CA GLY A 44 -11.31 -5.54 30.03
C GLY A 44 -11.47 -4.14 29.42
N THR A 45 -11.19 -3.97 28.12
CA THR A 45 -11.45 -2.74 27.37
C THR A 45 -12.37 -3.03 26.18
N GLN A 46 -12.82 -1.98 25.50
CA GLN A 46 -13.57 -2.11 24.25
C GLN A 46 -12.68 -1.85 23.03
N VAL A 47 -12.84 -2.66 21.99
CA VAL A 47 -12.34 -2.35 20.65
C VAL A 47 -13.46 -1.74 19.82
N THR A 48 -13.15 -0.66 19.12
CA THR A 48 -14.08 -0.06 18.14
C THR A 48 -13.72 -0.56 16.75
N LEU A 49 -14.70 -1.15 16.09
CA LEU A 49 -14.61 -1.55 14.69
C LEU A 49 -15.50 -0.65 13.88
N ASN A 50 -15.04 -0.33 12.68
CA ASN A 50 -15.84 0.43 11.75
C ASN A 50 -15.83 -0.27 10.40
N GLY A 51 -16.86 0.03 9.63
CA GLY A 51 -17.07 -0.57 8.34
C GLY A 51 -17.92 0.32 7.47
N ASN A 52 -17.95 0.03 6.17
CA ASN A 52 -18.74 0.77 5.20
C ASN A 52 -19.28 -0.18 4.14
N GLY A 53 -20.30 0.24 3.40
CA GLY A 53 -20.92 -0.59 2.35
C GLY A 53 -21.94 -1.60 2.90
N PHE A 54 -22.46 -1.39 4.11
CA PHE A 54 -23.59 -2.14 4.65
C PHE A 54 -24.91 -1.53 4.15
N ASP A 55 -25.98 -2.33 4.10
CA ASP A 55 -27.29 -1.84 3.69
C ASP A 55 -27.85 -0.91 4.79
N PRO A 56 -28.23 0.35 4.48
CA PRO A 56 -28.79 1.27 5.46
C PRO A 56 -30.02 0.70 6.16
N GLY A 57 -30.08 0.83 7.49
CA GLY A 57 -31.20 0.31 8.29
C GLY A 57 -31.18 -1.22 8.51
N GLN A 58 -30.17 -1.93 7.98
CA GLN A 58 -29.97 -3.35 8.25
C GLN A 58 -29.56 -3.55 9.71
N THR A 59 -30.30 -4.39 10.43
CA THR A 59 -29.92 -4.85 11.78
C THR A 59 -28.81 -5.89 11.66
N THR A 60 -27.64 -5.54 12.19
CA THR A 60 -26.47 -6.42 12.16
C THR A 60 -25.94 -6.67 13.57
N VAL A 61 -25.30 -7.82 13.74
CA VAL A 61 -24.61 -8.19 14.98
C VAL A 61 -23.14 -8.37 14.67
N ALA A 62 -22.28 -7.71 15.44
CA ALA A 62 -20.86 -7.94 15.40
C ALA A 62 -20.45 -8.95 16.48
N GLU A 63 -19.58 -9.89 16.12
CA GLU A 63 -19.13 -10.97 17.00
C GLU A 63 -17.62 -11.10 16.94
N MET A 64 -16.95 -10.97 18.08
CA MET A 64 -15.55 -11.32 18.24
C MET A 64 -15.43 -12.82 18.51
N MET A 65 -14.69 -13.52 17.66
CA MET A 65 -14.53 -14.97 17.72
C MET A 65 -13.41 -15.38 18.68
N SER A 66 -13.48 -16.61 19.20
CA SER A 66 -12.41 -17.21 19.99
C SER A 66 -11.12 -17.49 19.19
N THR A 67 -11.21 -17.51 17.86
CA THR A 67 -10.11 -17.88 16.94
C THR A 67 -9.86 -16.80 15.88
N ALA A 68 -8.79 -16.96 15.09
CA ALA A 68 -8.46 -16.08 13.96
C ALA A 68 -9.33 -16.31 12.71
N ASP A 69 -10.17 -17.34 12.71
CA ASP A 69 -11.11 -17.67 11.64
C ASP A 69 -12.49 -17.05 11.97
N ALA A 70 -13.10 -16.38 10.99
CA ALA A 70 -14.42 -15.78 11.14
C ALA A 70 -15.56 -16.82 11.18
N LEU A 71 -15.31 -18.03 10.68
CA LEU A 71 -16.30 -19.09 10.59
C LEU A 71 -16.12 -20.15 11.68
N ALA A 72 -15.01 -20.13 12.42
CA ALA A 72 -14.70 -21.12 13.45
C ALA A 72 -14.55 -20.51 14.86
N GLY A 73 -14.92 -21.31 15.86
CA GLY A 73 -14.91 -20.91 17.27
C GLY A 73 -16.22 -20.33 17.76
N ARG A 74 -16.29 -20.04 19.06
CA ARG A 74 -17.46 -19.42 19.69
C ARG A 74 -17.27 -17.90 19.78
N PRO A 75 -18.32 -17.08 19.60
CA PRO A 75 -18.27 -15.67 19.95
C PRO A 75 -17.90 -15.51 21.43
N VAL A 76 -16.90 -14.68 21.70
CA VAL A 76 -16.44 -14.34 23.06
C VAL A 76 -16.87 -12.93 23.47
N SER A 77 -17.36 -12.15 22.52
CA SER A 77 -18.03 -10.86 22.72
C SER A 77 -18.93 -10.62 21.52
N SER A 78 -20.09 -10.02 21.76
CA SER A 78 -21.04 -9.63 20.72
C SER A 78 -21.68 -8.29 21.06
N GLY A 79 -22.15 -7.60 20.03
CA GLY A 79 -22.82 -6.31 20.17
C GLY A 79 -23.65 -5.99 18.95
N ALA A 80 -24.74 -5.26 19.16
CA ALA A 80 -25.52 -4.69 18.07
C ALA A 80 -24.63 -3.71 17.29
N ALA A 81 -24.64 -3.85 15.97
CA ALA A 81 -23.89 -2.99 15.08
C ALA A 81 -24.89 -2.20 14.21
N ALA A 82 -25.09 -0.94 14.58
CA ALA A 82 -25.98 -0.06 13.85
C ALA A 82 -25.31 0.38 12.55
N VAL A 83 -26.03 0.22 11.44
CA VAL A 83 -25.65 0.75 10.13
C VAL A 83 -26.38 2.07 9.94
N ASP A 84 -25.64 3.14 9.71
CA ASP A 84 -26.23 4.45 9.49
C ASP A 84 -26.83 4.60 8.07
N SER A 85 -27.43 5.76 7.80
CA SER A 85 -28.04 6.06 6.50
C SER A 85 -27.04 6.09 5.33
N ALA A 86 -25.73 6.19 5.60
CA ALA A 86 -24.67 6.17 4.60
C ALA A 86 -24.12 4.75 4.34
N GLY A 87 -24.60 3.74 5.07
CA GLY A 87 -24.08 2.38 5.01
C GLY A 87 -22.79 2.20 5.80
N ASP A 88 -22.47 3.13 6.70
CA ASP A 88 -21.34 3.03 7.62
C ASP A 88 -21.78 2.32 8.91
N LEU A 89 -20.92 1.45 9.40
CA LEU A 89 -21.13 0.67 10.61
C LEU A 89 -20.07 1.04 11.64
N SER A 90 -20.48 1.27 12.88
CA SER A 90 -19.56 1.43 14.02
C SER A 90 -20.05 0.57 15.18
N VAL A 91 -19.16 -0.26 15.73
CA VAL A 91 -19.50 -1.15 16.83
C VAL A 91 -18.37 -1.22 17.84
N ARG A 92 -18.74 -1.23 19.12
CA ARG A 92 -17.83 -1.46 20.22
C ARG A 92 -18.05 -2.87 20.75
N LEU A 93 -16.97 -3.63 20.86
CA LEU A 93 -16.99 -4.98 21.42
C LEU A 93 -16.05 -5.04 22.61
N ASP A 94 -16.50 -5.66 23.69
CA ASP A 94 -15.66 -5.95 24.83
C ASP A 94 -14.56 -6.95 24.45
N VAL A 95 -13.36 -6.69 24.92
CA VAL A 95 -12.22 -7.58 24.72
C VAL A 95 -12.11 -8.47 25.96
N PRO A 96 -12.41 -9.77 25.84
CA PRO A 96 -12.33 -10.67 26.99
C PRO A 96 -10.87 -10.95 27.35
N PRO A 97 -10.61 -11.38 28.60
CA PRO A 97 -9.31 -11.93 28.98
C PRO A 97 -8.94 -13.12 28.08
N ILE A 98 -7.64 -13.28 27.85
CA ILE A 98 -7.08 -14.38 27.07
C ILE A 98 -6.33 -15.34 27.99
N GLU A 99 -6.20 -16.61 27.61
CA GLU A 99 -5.32 -17.52 28.34
C GLU A 99 -3.86 -17.26 27.96
N GLY A 100 -3.01 -17.08 28.97
CA GLY A 100 -1.57 -16.89 28.79
C GLY A 100 -1.13 -15.43 28.55
N ALA A 101 0.17 -15.29 28.30
CA ALA A 101 0.87 -14.01 28.25
C ALA A 101 0.96 -13.39 26.85
N GLU A 102 0.77 -14.20 25.81
CA GLU A 102 1.05 -13.81 24.43
C GLU A 102 -0.22 -13.29 23.74
N PRO A 103 -0.12 -12.31 22.82
CA PRO A 103 -1.28 -11.77 22.14
C PRO A 103 -1.89 -12.78 21.18
N VAL A 104 -3.21 -12.93 21.23
CA VAL A 104 -3.97 -13.85 20.39
C VAL A 104 -4.65 -13.06 19.27
N VAL A 105 -4.55 -13.54 18.03
CA VAL A 105 -5.30 -12.99 16.89
C VAL A 105 -6.71 -13.57 16.91
N ARG A 106 -7.71 -12.69 16.94
CA ARG A 106 -9.13 -13.02 16.86
C ARG A 106 -9.72 -12.47 15.56
N SER A 107 -10.70 -13.16 15.00
CA SER A 107 -11.55 -12.62 13.96
C SER A 107 -12.72 -11.88 14.60
N VAL A 108 -13.14 -10.78 13.99
CA VAL A 108 -14.41 -10.14 14.28
C VAL A 108 -15.23 -10.18 13.01
N ARG A 109 -16.45 -10.70 13.09
CA ARG A 109 -17.37 -10.75 11.94
C ARG A 109 -18.59 -9.88 12.22
N VAL A 110 -19.15 -9.31 11.16
CA VAL A 110 -20.50 -8.74 11.17
C VAL A 110 -21.40 -9.67 10.37
N ARG A 111 -22.56 -9.99 10.91
CA ARG A 111 -23.58 -10.79 10.24
C ARG A 111 -24.96 -10.17 10.38
N THR A 112 -25.88 -10.59 9.53
CA THR A 112 -27.31 -10.30 9.72
C THR A 112 -27.78 -10.82 11.07
N ASP A 113 -28.69 -10.05 11.70
CA ASP A 113 -29.34 -10.48 12.93
C ASP A 113 -29.99 -11.87 12.72
N PRO A 114 -29.63 -12.90 13.53
CA PRO A 114 -30.14 -14.24 13.35
C PRO A 114 -31.65 -14.35 13.57
N SER A 115 -32.28 -13.38 14.23
CA SER A 115 -33.74 -13.34 14.40
C SER A 115 -34.49 -13.07 13.09
N ILE A 116 -33.79 -12.66 12.03
CA ILE A 116 -34.38 -12.24 10.74
C ILE A 116 -34.05 -13.24 9.61
N GLY A 117 -33.39 -14.38 9.92
CA GLY A 117 -33.14 -15.45 8.96
C GLY A 117 -31.77 -16.12 9.09
N MET A 118 -31.34 -16.82 8.04
CA MET A 118 -30.06 -17.53 8.03
C MET A 118 -28.90 -16.53 8.17
N PRO A 119 -28.05 -16.68 9.21
CA PRO A 119 -27.00 -15.71 9.50
C PRO A 119 -25.94 -15.73 8.38
N THR A 120 -25.83 -14.62 7.65
CA THR A 120 -24.83 -14.45 6.59
C THR A 120 -23.73 -13.53 7.09
N VAL A 121 -22.47 -13.96 6.97
CA VAL A 121 -21.33 -13.10 7.30
C VAL A 121 -21.18 -12.03 6.21
N LEU A 122 -21.37 -10.78 6.60
CA LEU A 122 -21.34 -9.60 5.72
C LEU A 122 -19.91 -9.06 5.56
N ALA A 123 -19.15 -9.05 6.65
CA ALA A 123 -17.76 -8.59 6.67
C ALA A 123 -16.99 -9.23 7.82
N ALA A 124 -15.66 -9.29 7.71
CA ALA A 124 -14.80 -9.71 8.82
C ALA A 124 -13.48 -8.92 8.87
N ALA A 125 -12.98 -8.71 10.08
CA ALA A 125 -11.72 -8.05 10.38
C ALA A 125 -10.90 -8.93 11.35
N ARG A 126 -9.58 -8.74 11.38
CA ARG A 126 -8.73 -9.37 12.41
C ARG A 126 -8.36 -8.34 13.46
N VAL A 127 -8.50 -8.73 14.73
CA VAL A 127 -8.11 -7.94 15.89
C VAL A 127 -7.12 -8.76 16.70
N LYS A 128 -5.95 -8.19 16.99
CA LYS A 128 -5.02 -8.82 17.92
C LYS A 128 -5.46 -8.45 19.34
N THR A 129 -5.54 -9.41 20.25
CA THR A 129 -6.00 -9.20 21.62
C THR A 129 -4.89 -9.59 22.59
N ALA A 130 -4.74 -8.84 23.68
CA ALA A 130 -3.72 -9.09 24.68
C ALA A 130 -4.28 -8.91 26.09
N ASN A 131 -3.81 -9.71 27.05
CA ASN A 131 -4.03 -9.45 28.46
C ASN A 131 -3.35 -8.13 28.87
N ARG A 132 -4.03 -7.39 29.74
CA ARG A 132 -3.36 -6.33 30.51
C ARG A 132 -2.69 -6.99 31.70
N ASP A 133 -1.40 -7.29 31.53
CA ASP A 133 -0.65 -8.02 32.54
C ASP A 133 0.80 -7.55 32.62
N VAL A 134 1.45 -7.81 33.75
CA VAL A 134 2.85 -7.52 33.99
C VAL A 134 3.49 -8.81 34.48
N ILE A 135 4.32 -9.40 33.65
CA ILE A 135 5.00 -10.66 33.96
C ILE A 135 6.47 -10.38 34.23
N VAL A 136 6.92 -10.70 35.43
CA VAL A 136 8.31 -10.53 35.85
C VAL A 136 8.96 -11.90 35.93
N LEU A 137 10.01 -12.12 35.13
CA LEU A 137 10.79 -13.35 35.13
C LEU A 137 12.22 -13.09 35.63
N PRO A 138 12.73 -13.83 36.63
CA PRO A 138 12.04 -14.83 37.43
C PRO A 138 11.17 -14.22 38.56
N GLY A 139 10.13 -14.98 38.93
CA GLY A 139 9.01 -14.56 39.76
C GLY A 139 9.11 -14.72 41.29
N GLY A 140 10.26 -15.06 41.89
CA GLY A 140 10.34 -15.08 43.37
C GLY A 140 11.64 -15.59 44.02
N GLY A 141 11.77 -15.27 45.32
CA GLY A 141 12.70 -15.90 46.29
C GLY A 141 13.70 -14.95 46.96
N ALA A 142 14.84 -14.78 46.31
CA ALA A 142 15.93 -13.90 46.67
C ALA A 142 16.80 -13.73 45.43
N GLY A 143 17.62 -12.69 45.38
CA GLY A 143 18.62 -12.51 44.34
C GLY A 143 19.76 -11.65 44.85
N GLU A 144 20.77 -11.44 44.02
CA GLU A 144 21.85 -10.52 44.31
C GLU A 144 21.54 -9.13 43.75
N ALA A 145 22.13 -8.10 44.37
CA ALA A 145 21.96 -6.71 43.91
C ALA A 145 22.37 -6.50 42.44
N ARG A 146 23.34 -7.29 41.94
CA ARG A 146 23.85 -7.24 40.56
C ARG A 146 23.02 -8.00 39.54
N ASP A 147 22.07 -8.84 39.98
CA ASP A 147 21.34 -9.73 39.09
C ASP A 147 20.55 -8.96 38.02
N MET A 148 20.48 -9.54 36.83
CA MET A 148 19.67 -9.04 35.73
C MET A 148 18.35 -9.82 35.65
N GLY A 149 17.24 -9.17 35.95
CA GLY A 149 15.90 -9.72 35.71
C GLY A 149 15.45 -9.48 34.27
N ARG A 150 14.70 -10.43 33.70
CA ARG A 150 14.02 -10.26 32.40
C ARG A 150 12.56 -9.88 32.65
N TRP A 151 12.22 -8.65 32.31
CA TRP A 151 10.89 -8.09 32.54
C TRP A 151 10.09 -8.09 31.25
N ARG A 152 8.79 -8.40 31.37
CA ARG A 152 7.83 -8.21 30.30
C ARG A 152 6.62 -7.45 30.81
N VAL A 153 6.29 -6.37 30.14
CA VAL A 153 5.05 -5.63 30.37
C VAL A 153 4.17 -5.82 29.14
N SER A 154 2.88 -6.12 29.32
CA SER A 154 1.87 -6.19 28.27
C SER A 154 0.67 -5.29 28.60
N GLY A 155 -0.14 -4.97 27.61
CA GLY A 155 -1.39 -4.21 27.85
C GLY A 155 -1.26 -2.69 27.89
N LEU A 156 -0.14 -2.15 27.41
CA LEU A 156 0.13 -0.71 27.36
C LEU A 156 -0.19 -0.11 25.98
N PRO A 157 -0.59 1.15 25.87
CA PRO A 157 -0.66 1.82 24.57
C PRO A 157 0.71 1.80 23.85
N GLU A 158 0.68 1.49 22.55
CA GLU A 158 1.87 1.50 21.71
C GLU A 158 2.47 2.91 21.61
N GLY A 159 3.79 3.01 21.57
CA GLY A 159 4.48 4.30 21.46
C GLY A 159 4.75 5.00 22.78
N ILE A 160 4.27 4.47 23.92
CA ILE A 160 4.63 4.98 25.26
C ILE A 160 6.06 4.59 25.58
N GLU A 161 6.87 5.55 26.05
CA GLU A 161 8.19 5.27 26.61
C GLU A 161 8.06 4.87 28.09
N LEU A 162 8.70 3.77 28.46
CA LEU A 162 8.71 3.30 29.84
C LEU A 162 9.99 3.71 30.57
N TRP A 163 9.82 4.03 31.86
CA TRP A 163 10.89 4.46 32.75
C TRP A 163 10.87 3.65 34.03
N ALA A 164 12.02 3.11 34.43
CA ALA A 164 12.25 2.57 35.76
C ALA A 164 12.81 3.64 36.69
N HIS A 165 12.25 3.75 37.89
CA HIS A 165 12.66 4.66 38.95
C HIS A 165 13.03 3.85 40.19
N TYR A 166 14.31 3.87 40.54
CA TYR A 166 14.80 3.25 41.77
C TYR A 166 14.72 4.27 42.89
N ARG A 167 14.06 3.91 43.98
CA ARG A 167 13.88 4.75 45.15
C ARG A 167 14.48 4.11 46.38
N HIS A 168 15.24 4.88 47.14
CA HIS A 168 15.78 4.51 48.45
C HIS A 168 15.38 5.59 49.45
N ARG A 169 14.86 5.21 50.62
CA ARG A 169 14.34 6.15 51.64
C ARG A 169 13.39 7.22 51.04
N ARG A 170 12.49 6.79 50.14
CA ARG A 170 11.53 7.64 49.41
C ARG A 170 12.12 8.67 48.44
N LYS A 171 13.44 8.71 48.23
CA LYS A 171 14.08 9.57 47.21
C LYS A 171 14.39 8.74 45.96
N THR A 172 14.11 9.28 44.77
CA THR A 172 14.52 8.65 43.50
C THR A 172 16.02 8.83 43.33
N VAL A 173 16.77 7.73 43.36
CA VAL A 173 18.24 7.72 43.32
C VAL A 173 18.79 7.32 41.96
N ALA A 174 18.00 6.62 41.15
CA ALA A 174 18.36 6.30 39.77
C ALA A 174 17.12 6.20 38.89
N ARG A 175 17.32 6.47 37.59
CA ARG A 175 16.30 6.36 36.55
C ARG A 175 16.87 5.67 35.33
N VAL A 176 16.10 4.79 34.70
CA VAL A 176 16.52 4.03 33.53
C VAL A 176 15.41 4.07 32.48
N ALA A 177 15.74 4.49 31.26
CA ALA A 177 14.83 4.37 30.13
C ALA A 177 14.75 2.89 29.71
N LEU A 178 13.54 2.35 29.65
CA LEU A 178 13.27 0.96 29.27
C LEU A 178 12.88 0.84 27.78
N GLY A 179 12.78 1.98 27.12
CA GLY A 179 12.40 2.12 25.71
C GLY A 179 10.90 2.19 25.49
N THR A 180 10.54 2.26 24.22
CA THR A 180 9.15 2.43 23.79
C THR A 180 8.42 1.09 23.69
N VAL A 181 7.19 1.04 24.18
CA VAL A 181 6.24 -0.06 24.01
C VAL A 181 5.96 -0.26 22.52
N ASP A 182 6.06 -1.48 22.05
CA ASP A 182 5.81 -1.90 20.68
C ASP A 182 4.78 -3.05 20.64
N GLY A 183 4.38 -3.48 19.44
CA GLY A 183 3.70 -4.75 19.21
C GLY A 183 2.60 -5.14 20.19
N CYS A 184 1.38 -4.61 20.02
CA CYS A 184 0.24 -4.94 20.90
C CYS A 184 0.43 -4.59 22.36
N GLY A 185 1.17 -3.52 22.62
CA GLY A 185 1.35 -3.03 23.98
C GLY A 185 2.32 -3.83 24.80
N GLN A 186 3.25 -4.53 24.15
CA GLN A 186 4.26 -5.35 24.79
C GLN A 186 5.60 -4.62 24.87
N LYS A 187 6.36 -4.90 25.93
CA LYS A 187 7.77 -4.54 26.03
C LYS A 187 8.51 -5.57 26.86
N SER A 188 9.54 -6.16 26.28
CA SER A 188 10.51 -6.97 27.00
C SER A 188 11.81 -6.19 27.20
N PHE A 189 12.38 -6.24 28.40
CA PHE A 189 13.63 -5.55 28.73
C PHE A 189 14.38 -6.29 29.84
N ALA A 190 15.70 -6.14 29.85
CA ALA A 190 16.53 -6.57 30.96
C ALA A 190 16.74 -5.41 31.93
N LEU A 191 16.56 -5.65 33.22
CA LEU A 191 16.72 -4.64 34.25
C LEU A 191 17.43 -5.26 35.45
N ARG A 192 18.46 -4.56 35.96
CA ARG A 192 19.17 -4.98 37.16
C ARG A 192 18.28 -4.89 38.40
N THR A 193 18.56 -5.71 39.41
CA THR A 193 17.89 -5.64 40.72
C THR A 193 18.12 -4.29 41.37
N LEU A 194 19.36 -3.79 41.39
CA LEU A 194 19.73 -2.44 41.80
C LEU A 194 20.59 -1.74 40.73
N PRO A 195 20.61 -0.39 40.70
CA PRO A 195 21.47 0.35 39.77
C PRO A 195 22.95 0.08 40.07
N ALA A 196 23.77 0.01 39.01
CA ALA A 196 25.21 -0.19 39.16
C ALA A 196 25.83 0.93 40.01
N GLY A 197 26.70 0.56 40.95
CA GLY A 197 27.40 1.50 41.83
C GLY A 197 26.54 2.10 42.96
N LEU A 198 25.27 1.70 43.11
CA LEU A 198 24.33 2.25 44.09
C LEU A 198 23.74 1.18 45.01
N VAL A 199 24.57 0.33 45.60
CA VAL A 199 24.10 -0.66 46.58
C VAL A 199 24.16 -0.08 47.99
N ARG A 200 23.00 0.10 48.62
CA ARG A 200 22.85 0.63 49.98
C ARG A 200 21.90 -0.27 50.76
N SER A 201 22.22 -0.51 52.02
CA SER A 201 21.36 -1.28 52.91
C SER A 201 20.00 -0.63 53.13
N GLY A 202 19.00 -1.45 53.44
CA GLY A 202 17.64 -1.02 53.78
C GLY A 202 16.63 -1.18 52.64
N GLY A 203 15.52 -0.45 52.75
CA GLY A 203 14.35 -0.59 51.87
C GLY A 203 14.49 0.19 50.56
N TRP A 204 14.15 -0.48 49.46
CA TRP A 204 14.13 0.03 48.10
C TRP A 204 12.75 -0.16 47.47
N ASP A 205 12.36 0.75 46.59
CA ASP A 205 11.21 0.58 45.70
C ASP A 205 11.66 0.76 44.25
N LEU A 206 11.38 -0.22 43.41
CA LEU A 206 11.45 -0.09 41.96
C LEU A 206 10.06 0.23 41.43
N TRP A 207 9.94 1.37 40.75
CA TRP A 207 8.71 1.79 40.06
C TRP A 207 8.93 1.79 38.56
N ILE A 208 7.99 1.23 37.79
CA ILE A 208 7.97 1.33 36.32
C ILE A 208 6.74 2.13 35.92
N THR A 209 6.95 3.23 35.21
CA THR A 209 5.91 4.20 34.84
C THR A 209 6.10 4.71 33.40
N ALA A 210 5.06 5.33 32.84
CA ALA A 210 5.13 6.07 31.57
C ALA A 210 5.81 7.45 31.73
N ASP A 211 5.86 7.99 32.94
CA ASP A 211 6.45 9.30 33.20
C ASP A 211 7.96 9.23 33.40
N ARG A 212 8.69 10.11 32.71
CA ARG A 212 10.14 10.31 32.88
C ARG A 212 10.51 10.90 34.24
N ALA A 213 9.61 11.67 34.85
CA ALA A 213 9.75 12.19 36.20
C ALA A 213 8.91 11.33 37.14
N PHE A 214 9.50 10.87 38.25
CA PHE A 214 8.75 10.05 39.20
C PHE A 214 7.67 10.88 39.89
N ARG A 215 6.42 10.53 39.64
CA ARG A 215 5.25 10.91 40.44
C ARG A 215 4.53 9.61 40.76
N VAL A 216 4.03 9.45 41.99
CA VAL A 216 3.24 8.27 42.34
C VAL A 216 2.01 8.27 41.42
N PRO A 217 1.85 7.29 40.52
CA PRO A 217 0.79 7.36 39.51
C PRO A 217 -0.57 7.29 40.19
N ARG A 218 -1.39 8.32 39.96
CA ARG A 218 -2.80 8.35 40.40
C ARG A 218 -3.73 7.71 39.36
N THR A 219 -3.31 7.71 38.10
CA THR A 219 -4.00 7.13 36.93
C THR A 219 -2.98 6.37 36.05
N GLY A 220 -3.45 5.47 35.17
CA GLY A 220 -2.60 4.73 34.24
C GLY A 220 -2.06 3.40 34.78
N VAL A 221 -0.94 2.94 34.22
CA VAL A 221 -0.31 1.65 34.54
C VAL A 221 0.99 1.87 35.30
N TYR A 222 1.13 1.20 36.45
CA TYR A 222 2.40 1.15 37.16
C TYR A 222 2.73 -0.25 37.67
N VAL A 223 4.04 -0.49 37.76
CA VAL A 223 4.61 -1.67 38.43
C VAL A 223 5.43 -1.19 39.60
N ARG A 224 5.21 -1.74 40.79
CA ARG A 224 6.01 -1.48 41.99
C ARG A 224 6.53 -2.80 42.55
N ARG A 225 7.84 -2.85 42.81
CA ARG A 225 8.46 -3.93 43.57
C ARG A 225 9.21 -3.36 44.76
N HIS A 226 8.85 -3.83 45.95
CA HIS A 226 9.62 -3.51 47.16
C HIS A 226 10.78 -4.50 47.30
N MET A 227 11.92 -4.01 47.78
CA MET A 227 13.15 -4.79 47.91
C MET A 227 13.84 -4.43 49.22
N THR A 228 14.40 -5.41 49.92
CA THR A 228 15.20 -5.20 51.13
C THR A 228 16.61 -5.72 50.90
N VAL A 229 17.60 -4.85 51.09
CA VAL A 229 19.02 -5.14 50.82
C VAL A 229 19.79 -5.27 52.13
N ALA A 230 20.42 -6.43 52.36
CA ALA A 230 21.22 -6.68 53.56
C ALA A 230 22.71 -6.38 53.29
N GLY A 231 23.10 -5.11 53.51
CA GLY A 231 24.47 -4.63 53.33
C GLY A 231 24.62 -3.67 52.15
N SER A 232 25.85 -3.23 51.89
CA SER A 232 26.19 -2.22 50.88
C SER A 232 27.19 -2.73 49.83
N ARG A 233 27.46 -4.04 49.79
CA ARG A 233 28.36 -4.65 48.80
C ARG A 233 27.60 -5.06 47.52
N PRO A 234 28.24 -5.11 46.34
CA PRO A 234 27.59 -5.45 45.07
C PRO A 234 26.91 -6.83 45.01
N ASP A 235 27.34 -7.75 45.86
CA ASP A 235 26.85 -9.12 46.06
C ASP A 235 25.86 -9.23 47.22
N ALA A 236 25.44 -8.11 47.82
CA ALA A 236 24.50 -8.11 48.94
C ALA A 236 23.19 -8.81 48.55
N PRO A 237 22.69 -9.73 49.40
CA PRO A 237 21.45 -10.42 49.13
C PRO A 237 20.27 -9.45 49.21
N VAL A 238 19.37 -9.60 48.23
CA VAL A 238 18.16 -8.80 48.07
C VAL A 238 16.95 -9.71 48.25
N ARG A 239 16.12 -9.37 49.24
CA ARG A 239 14.81 -10.01 49.41
C ARG A 239 13.77 -9.20 48.66
N PHE A 240 13.00 -9.88 47.81
CA PHE A 240 11.92 -9.28 47.04
C PHE A 240 10.61 -9.37 47.80
N GLY A 241 9.95 -8.22 47.99
CA GLY A 241 8.55 -8.19 48.39
C GLY A 241 7.62 -8.58 47.23
N ALA A 242 6.34 -8.75 47.55
CA ALA A 242 5.31 -9.03 46.55
C ALA A 242 5.31 -7.95 45.45
N LEU A 243 5.25 -8.40 44.20
CA LEU A 243 5.06 -7.51 43.07
C LEU A 243 3.66 -6.89 43.15
N ARG A 244 3.57 -5.57 43.12
CA ARG A 244 2.30 -4.85 43.04
C ARG A 244 2.21 -4.18 41.69
N SER A 245 1.28 -4.62 40.86
CA SER A 245 0.85 -3.90 39.67
C SER A 245 -0.55 -3.33 39.92
N ARG A 246 -0.84 -2.14 39.36
CA ARG A 246 -2.21 -1.62 39.33
C ARG A 246 -2.49 -1.09 37.93
N LEU A 247 -3.59 -1.59 37.37
CA LEU A 247 -4.27 -1.01 36.24
C LEU A 247 -5.37 -0.13 36.82
N VAL A 248 -5.16 1.18 36.90
CA VAL A 248 -6.24 2.10 37.26
C VAL A 248 -7.02 2.37 35.98
N PRO A 249 -8.35 2.13 35.93
CA PRO A 249 -9.16 2.54 34.79
C PRO A 249 -8.85 4.00 34.45
N SER A 250 -8.57 4.28 33.18
CA SER A 250 -8.59 5.67 32.72
C SER A 250 -9.98 6.23 33.02
N ASP A 251 -10.04 7.46 33.53
CA ASP A 251 -11.28 8.22 33.69
C ASP A 251 -12.16 8.01 32.44
N PRO A 252 -13.43 7.55 32.58
CA PRO A 252 -14.31 7.35 31.43
C PRO A 252 -14.57 8.63 30.63
N ARG A 253 -14.26 9.82 31.18
CA ARG A 253 -14.28 11.11 30.46
C ARG A 253 -13.04 11.34 29.60
N VAL A 254 -11.99 10.56 29.82
CA VAL A 254 -10.85 10.43 28.91
C VAL A 254 -11.00 9.08 28.21
N SER A 255 -12.11 8.91 27.48
CA SER A 255 -12.02 8.07 26.30
C SER A 255 -10.88 8.65 25.46
N ALA A 256 -9.96 7.80 24.99
CA ALA A 256 -9.17 8.23 23.85
C ALA A 256 -10.20 8.75 22.83
N PRO A 257 -10.08 9.99 22.32
CA PRO A 257 -11.05 10.51 21.37
C PRO A 257 -11.22 9.43 20.31
N PRO A 258 -12.46 9.05 19.94
CA PRO A 258 -12.71 7.95 19.02
C PRO A 258 -11.73 8.14 17.88
N THR A 259 -10.73 7.24 17.80
CA THR A 259 -9.72 7.36 16.76
C THR A 259 -10.53 7.20 15.51
N ASN A 260 -10.69 8.26 14.75
CA ASN A 260 -11.42 8.27 13.52
C ASN A 260 -10.59 7.52 12.48
N LEU A 261 -11.29 6.93 11.50
CA LEU A 261 -10.66 6.22 10.39
C LEU A 261 -9.56 7.09 9.79
N PHE A 262 -8.30 6.72 9.94
CA PHE A 262 -7.21 7.50 9.37
C PHE A 262 -6.30 6.62 8.54
N PHE A 263 -6.15 6.98 7.28
CA PHE A 263 -5.22 6.33 6.38
C PHE A 263 -4.31 7.35 5.75
N ALA A 264 -3.07 6.93 5.57
CA ALA A 264 -2.12 7.66 4.79
C ALA A 264 -1.61 6.66 3.74
N TYR A 265 -1.85 6.96 2.48
CA TYR A 265 -1.46 6.07 1.39
C TYR A 265 -0.51 6.81 0.45
N ALA A 266 0.44 6.06 -0.10
CA ALA A 266 1.56 6.60 -0.85
C ALA A 266 1.43 6.19 -2.32
N THR A 267 1.17 7.17 -3.20
CA THR A 267 1.39 7.05 -4.64
C THR A 267 2.83 7.44 -4.97
N THR A 268 3.35 7.09 -6.16
CA THR A 268 4.76 7.36 -6.50
C THR A 268 5.11 8.83 -6.26
N GLY A 269 6.03 9.07 -5.32
CA GLY A 269 6.48 10.40 -4.94
C GLY A 269 5.57 11.16 -3.96
N LEU A 270 4.31 10.79 -3.79
CA LEU A 270 3.32 11.55 -3.02
C LEU A 270 2.69 10.73 -1.89
N ILE A 271 2.15 11.42 -0.91
CA ILE A 271 1.40 10.85 0.21
C ILE A 271 0.11 11.65 0.33
N SER A 272 -1.01 10.94 0.25
CA SER A 272 -2.34 11.47 0.50
C SER A 272 -2.83 10.97 1.86
N LEU A 273 -3.64 11.79 2.52
CA LEU A 273 -4.19 11.50 3.83
C LEU A 273 -5.71 11.44 3.75
N VAL A 274 -6.31 10.51 4.49
CA VAL A 274 -7.74 10.29 4.56
C VAL A 274 -8.14 10.21 6.01
N MET A 275 -9.16 10.95 6.39
CA MET A 275 -9.80 10.87 7.70
C MET A 275 -11.32 10.66 7.53
N GLY A 276 -11.83 9.49 7.87
CA GLY A 276 -13.26 9.21 7.98
C GLY A 276 -13.83 9.66 9.33
N GLY A 277 -15.16 9.65 9.46
CA GLY A 277 -15.83 10.00 10.72
C GLY A 277 -15.83 11.49 11.07
N ALA A 278 -15.47 12.38 10.13
CA ALA A 278 -15.48 13.83 10.35
C ALA A 278 -16.88 14.47 10.24
N GLN A 279 -17.91 13.75 9.77
CA GLN A 279 -19.31 14.21 9.71
C GLN A 279 -19.53 15.61 9.09
N GLY A 280 -18.80 15.95 8.02
CA GLY A 280 -18.91 17.27 7.41
C GLY A 280 -18.03 18.35 8.05
N ALA A 281 -17.40 18.07 9.19
CA ALA A 281 -16.46 18.98 9.82
C ALA A 281 -15.17 19.13 9.01
N PRO A 282 -14.53 20.31 9.02
CA PRO A 282 -13.20 20.46 8.45
C PRO A 282 -12.18 19.66 9.27
N VAL A 283 -11.32 18.92 8.58
CA VAL A 283 -10.21 18.17 9.15
C VAL A 283 -8.91 18.91 8.88
N GLU A 284 -8.13 19.15 9.93
CA GLU A 284 -6.75 19.60 9.83
C GLU A 284 -5.79 18.42 9.86
N PHE A 285 -4.82 18.39 8.93
CA PHE A 285 -3.85 17.33 8.79
C PHE A 285 -2.44 17.81 9.13
N PHE A 286 -1.68 16.94 9.82
CA PHE A 286 -0.34 17.21 10.32
C PHE A 286 0.61 16.05 10.04
N GLU A 287 1.88 16.37 9.84
CA GLU A 287 2.98 15.43 10.00
C GLU A 287 3.56 15.55 11.42
N ARG A 288 3.67 14.43 12.13
CA ARG A 288 4.31 14.38 13.44
C ARG A 288 5.82 14.15 13.30
N ILE A 289 6.61 15.11 13.78
CA ILE A 289 8.08 15.08 13.77
C ILE A 289 8.59 15.22 15.21
N GLY A 290 8.91 14.09 15.84
CA GLY A 290 9.12 14.06 17.30
C GLY A 290 7.83 14.48 18.02
N ASP A 291 7.95 15.50 18.88
CA ASP A 291 6.82 16.07 19.62
C ASP A 291 6.11 17.21 18.87
N ARG A 292 6.62 17.61 17.70
CA ARG A 292 6.05 18.72 16.92
C ARG A 292 5.04 18.21 15.88
N LEU A 293 3.91 18.90 15.77
CA LEU A 293 2.96 18.75 14.67
C LEU A 293 3.27 19.81 13.61
N LYS A 294 3.68 19.36 12.43
CA LYS A 294 3.87 20.21 11.26
C LYS A 294 2.58 20.24 10.45
N PRO A 295 1.92 21.39 10.26
CA PRO A 295 0.70 21.48 9.47
C PRO A 295 0.98 21.12 8.00
N LEU A 296 0.06 20.36 7.41
CA LEU A 296 0.08 19.96 5.99
C LEU A 296 -1.06 20.62 5.20
N GLY A 297 -2.19 20.86 5.85
CA GLY A 297 -3.35 21.52 5.26
C GLY A 297 -4.65 21.06 5.91
N SER A 298 -5.76 21.62 5.45
CA SER A 298 -7.11 21.24 5.87
C SER A 298 -7.94 20.77 4.69
N ALA A 299 -8.85 19.84 4.90
CA ALA A 299 -9.85 19.44 3.92
C ALA A 299 -11.22 19.26 4.57
N ARG A 300 -12.28 19.26 3.78
CA ARG A 300 -13.66 18.99 4.21
C ARG A 300 -14.31 18.09 3.17
N ASN A 301 -15.18 17.18 3.61
CA ASN A 301 -16.04 16.40 2.72
C ASN A 301 -17.46 16.34 3.28
N LEU A 302 -18.43 15.84 2.51
CA LEU A 302 -19.81 15.64 2.94
C LEU A 302 -19.87 14.69 4.17
N PRO A 303 -20.89 14.85 5.04
CA PRO A 303 -21.16 13.88 6.11
C PRO A 303 -21.24 12.44 5.56
N GLY A 304 -20.73 11.46 6.31
CA GLY A 304 -20.63 10.06 5.88
C GLY A 304 -19.59 9.77 4.78
N LYS A 305 -18.77 10.76 4.38
CA LYS A 305 -17.65 10.54 3.44
C LYS A 305 -16.30 10.78 4.10
N GLY A 306 -15.31 10.00 3.69
CA GLY A 306 -13.92 10.19 4.12
C GLY A 306 -13.38 11.54 3.63
N THR A 307 -12.84 12.35 4.54
CA THR A 307 -12.19 13.62 4.19
C THR A 307 -10.78 13.34 3.70
N ILE A 308 -10.47 13.75 2.47
CA ILE A 308 -9.20 13.44 1.80
C ILE A 308 -8.39 14.72 1.62
N LEU A 309 -7.14 14.71 2.08
CA LEU A 309 -6.12 15.67 1.67
C LEU A 309 -5.21 14.99 0.66
N LEU A 310 -5.49 15.23 -0.62
CA LEU A 310 -4.67 14.74 -1.73
C LEU A 310 -3.30 15.42 -1.71
N ASP A 311 -2.26 14.66 -2.06
CA ASP A 311 -0.89 15.16 -2.23
C ASP A 311 -0.35 15.94 -1.03
N ALA A 312 -0.83 15.57 0.16
CA ALA A 312 -0.54 16.24 1.44
C ALA A 312 0.98 16.45 1.68
N THR A 313 1.83 15.54 1.19
CA THR A 313 3.28 15.73 1.21
C THR A 313 3.99 14.77 0.25
N THR A 314 5.21 15.13 -0.16
CA THR A 314 6.09 14.26 -0.97
C THR A 314 6.84 13.20 -0.15
N TRP A 315 7.27 12.10 -0.78
CA TRP A 315 8.17 11.10 -0.19
C TRP A 315 9.48 11.70 0.33
N SER A 316 9.99 11.13 1.42
CA SER A 316 11.24 11.55 2.05
C SER A 316 12.32 10.48 1.94
N CYS A 317 13.53 10.96 1.68
CA CYS A 317 14.74 10.17 1.62
C CYS A 317 15.35 9.88 3.01
N THR A 318 15.26 10.84 3.94
CA THR A 318 15.89 10.78 5.26
C THR A 318 14.97 10.19 6.32
N ARG A 319 13.67 10.50 6.25
CA ARG A 319 12.65 10.05 7.22
C ARG A 319 11.73 9.06 6.53
N ARG A 320 12.22 7.82 6.44
CA ARG A 320 11.54 6.74 5.70
C ARG A 320 10.28 6.24 6.38
N THR A 321 10.12 6.45 7.69
CA THR A 321 8.86 6.20 8.40
C THR A 321 8.38 7.53 8.92
N ARG A 322 7.21 7.96 8.47
CA ARG A 322 6.61 9.25 8.79
C ARG A 322 5.29 9.00 9.48
N ARG A 323 4.95 9.82 10.47
CA ARG A 323 3.70 9.69 11.21
C ARG A 323 2.82 10.87 10.87
N PHE A 324 1.54 10.61 10.64
CA PHE A 324 0.57 11.63 10.30
C PHE A 324 -0.58 11.62 11.30
N VAL A 325 -1.21 12.78 11.46
CA VAL A 325 -2.32 13.02 12.37
C VAL A 325 -3.37 13.86 11.64
N GLY A 326 -4.64 13.55 11.86
CA GLY A 326 -5.77 14.37 11.44
C GLY A 326 -6.61 14.75 12.67
N THR A 327 -7.06 15.99 12.75
CA THR A 327 -7.92 16.49 13.83
C THR A 327 -9.14 17.20 13.26
N ALA A 328 -10.31 17.01 13.86
CA ALA A 328 -11.51 17.78 13.55
C ALA A 328 -12.30 18.08 14.84
N THR A 329 -13.16 19.08 14.78
CA THR A 329 -14.20 19.31 15.80
C THR A 329 -15.53 18.96 15.16
N LEU A 330 -16.19 17.92 15.67
CA LEU A 330 -17.45 17.41 15.13
C LEU A 330 -18.60 18.42 15.34
N PRO A 331 -19.73 18.29 14.62
CA PRO A 331 -20.87 19.21 14.78
C PRO A 331 -21.42 19.29 16.22
N ASP A 332 -21.26 18.24 17.01
CA ASP A 332 -21.63 18.18 18.43
C ASP A 332 -20.58 18.81 19.38
N GLY A 333 -19.52 19.41 18.84
CA GLY A 333 -18.42 20.01 19.58
C GLY A 333 -17.36 19.02 20.07
N SER A 334 -17.53 17.72 19.83
CA SER A 334 -16.57 16.72 20.30
C SER A 334 -15.31 16.64 19.42
N PRO A 335 -14.13 16.36 20.00
CA PRO A 335 -12.89 16.27 19.24
C PRO A 335 -12.77 14.92 18.53
N ALA A 336 -12.44 14.99 17.24
CA ALA A 336 -12.15 13.89 16.35
C ALA A 336 -10.64 13.83 16.09
N LEU A 337 -9.99 12.68 16.32
CA LEU A 337 -8.55 12.50 16.11
C LEU A 337 -8.29 11.23 15.30
N GLY A 338 -7.38 11.26 14.34
CA GLY A 338 -6.93 10.08 13.59
C GLY A 338 -5.43 10.15 13.36
N GLY A 339 -4.75 9.01 13.17
CA GLY A 339 -3.33 9.04 12.83
C GLY A 339 -2.74 7.69 12.46
N GLY A 340 -1.63 7.72 11.72
CA GLY A 340 -0.98 6.50 11.26
C GLY A 340 0.41 6.73 10.64
N PRO A 341 1.28 5.70 10.63
CA PRO A 341 2.57 5.79 9.97
C PRO A 341 2.50 5.41 8.48
N VAL A 342 3.35 6.03 7.65
CA VAL A 342 3.64 5.62 6.26
C VAL A 342 5.13 5.40 6.09
N ARG A 343 5.47 4.36 5.34
CA ARG A 343 6.85 4.06 4.98
C ARG A 343 7.14 4.43 3.52
N THR A 344 8.13 5.29 3.30
CA THR A 344 8.61 5.68 1.95
C THR A 344 9.79 4.82 1.49
N PRO A 345 9.97 4.63 0.16
CA PRO A 345 11.14 3.96 -0.40
C PRO A 345 12.48 4.67 -0.10
N THR A 346 13.60 3.98 -0.32
CA THR A 346 14.95 4.58 -0.20
C THR A 346 15.26 5.45 -1.42
N CYS A 347 16.20 6.40 -1.28
CA CYS A 347 16.67 7.17 -2.45
C CYS A 347 17.38 6.33 -3.51
N ALA A 348 17.76 5.08 -3.20
CA ALA A 348 18.39 4.18 -4.15
C ALA A 348 17.50 3.93 -5.38
N THR A 349 16.17 4.01 -5.21
CA THR A 349 15.20 3.86 -6.31
C THR A 349 14.71 5.19 -6.87
N ARG A 350 15.18 6.32 -6.33
CA ARG A 350 14.68 7.65 -6.70
C ARG A 350 15.23 8.13 -8.04
N PHE A 351 16.51 7.88 -8.33
CA PHE A 351 17.15 8.48 -9.50
C PHE A 351 17.59 7.44 -10.53
N GLN A 352 17.26 7.72 -11.80
CA GLN A 352 17.77 7.01 -12.96
C GLN A 352 18.79 7.90 -13.70
N ILE A 353 19.92 7.31 -14.11
CA ILE A 353 20.91 7.97 -14.97
C ILE A 353 20.72 7.44 -16.39
N ARG A 354 20.45 8.34 -17.33
CA ARG A 354 20.45 8.07 -18.77
C ARG A 354 21.65 8.76 -19.42
N ALA A 355 22.56 7.98 -19.98
CA ALA A 355 23.70 8.47 -20.74
C ALA A 355 23.82 7.64 -22.03
N PRO A 356 24.35 8.20 -23.13
CA PRO A 356 24.59 7.41 -24.33
C PRO A 356 25.60 6.31 -24.01
N ARG A 357 25.38 5.11 -24.55
CA ARG A 357 26.32 4.00 -24.36
C ARG A 357 27.69 4.31 -24.98
N ARG A 358 27.71 5.06 -26.08
CA ARG A 358 28.94 5.44 -26.79
C ARG A 358 28.89 6.85 -27.35
N VAL A 359 30.05 7.49 -27.48
CA VAL A 359 30.21 8.86 -27.98
C VAL A 359 31.47 8.94 -28.84
N ALA A 360 31.41 9.66 -29.96
CA ALA A 360 32.61 9.92 -30.77
C ALA A 360 33.59 10.85 -30.00
N PRO A 361 34.91 10.65 -30.10
CA PRO A 361 35.88 11.52 -29.44
C PRO A 361 35.71 12.98 -29.88
N GLY A 362 35.89 13.90 -28.94
CA GLY A 362 35.72 15.35 -29.14
C GLY A 362 34.27 15.83 -29.14
N ARG A 363 33.28 14.93 -29.23
CA ARG A 363 31.85 15.31 -29.15
C ARG A 363 31.42 15.61 -27.72
N THR A 364 30.37 16.41 -27.60
CA THR A 364 29.68 16.63 -26.32
C THR A 364 28.56 15.63 -26.17
N PHE A 365 28.40 15.05 -24.98
CA PHE A 365 27.29 14.16 -24.66
C PHE A 365 26.53 14.60 -23.41
N GLY A 366 25.23 14.34 -23.41
CA GLY A 366 24.36 14.62 -22.27
C GLY A 366 24.23 13.41 -21.35
N VAL A 367 24.41 13.63 -20.05
CA VAL A 367 23.94 12.74 -19.00
C VAL A 367 22.64 13.34 -18.47
N ARG A 368 21.53 12.67 -18.75
CA ARG A 368 20.19 13.02 -18.27
C ARG A 368 19.92 12.22 -16.99
N VAL A 369 19.65 12.91 -15.90
CA VAL A 369 19.27 12.31 -14.63
C VAL A 369 17.77 12.54 -14.43
N ILE A 370 17.04 11.49 -14.07
CA ILE A 370 15.59 11.51 -13.90
C ILE A 370 15.26 11.19 -12.45
N ASP A 371 14.57 12.12 -11.77
CA ASP A 371 13.89 11.89 -10.50
C ASP A 371 12.60 11.11 -10.76
N ARG A 372 12.64 9.80 -10.54
CA ARG A 372 11.50 8.88 -10.74
C ARG A 372 10.34 9.16 -9.80
N TRP A 373 10.57 9.91 -8.74
CA TRP A 373 9.50 10.31 -7.83
C TRP A 373 8.81 11.59 -8.29
N GLY A 374 9.40 12.37 -9.20
CA GLY A 374 8.84 13.63 -9.68
C GLY A 374 8.81 14.77 -8.65
N ASN A 375 9.31 14.54 -7.43
CA ASN A 375 9.18 15.49 -6.32
C ASN A 375 10.13 16.69 -6.42
N GLY A 376 11.33 16.48 -6.98
CA GLY A 376 12.40 17.48 -6.94
C GLY A 376 12.78 17.88 -5.50
N ALA A 377 13.05 19.16 -5.29
CA ALA A 377 13.55 19.73 -4.04
C ALA A 377 14.79 19.00 -3.47
N ILE A 378 15.71 18.61 -4.35
CA ILE A 378 16.91 17.87 -3.94
C ILE A 378 18.08 18.14 -4.89
N THR A 379 19.29 18.01 -4.36
CA THR A 379 20.53 18.34 -5.10
C THR A 379 21.50 17.16 -5.03
N PRO A 380 21.32 16.10 -5.83
CA PRO A 380 22.32 15.05 -5.98
C PRO A 380 23.64 15.57 -6.57
N THR A 381 24.72 14.82 -6.35
CA THR A 381 26.03 15.08 -6.94
C THR A 381 26.27 14.13 -8.10
N LEU A 382 26.39 14.67 -9.32
CA LEU A 382 26.75 13.91 -10.51
C LEU A 382 28.27 14.01 -10.74
N CYS A 383 28.93 12.88 -10.86
CA CYS A 383 30.35 12.79 -11.16
C CYS A 383 30.60 12.03 -12.46
N VAL A 384 31.59 12.47 -13.21
CA VAL A 384 32.14 11.74 -14.36
C VAL A 384 33.63 11.50 -14.16
N THR A 385 34.10 10.32 -14.53
CA THR A 385 35.51 9.92 -14.41
C THR A 385 35.98 9.40 -15.77
N PRO A 386 36.77 10.19 -16.52
CA PRO A 386 37.40 9.71 -17.74
C PRO A 386 38.52 8.70 -17.43
N PRO A 387 38.92 7.86 -18.40
CA PRO A 387 40.09 7.00 -18.27
C PRO A 387 41.35 7.81 -17.93
N ALA A 388 42.11 7.34 -16.94
CA ALA A 388 43.38 7.95 -16.50
C ALA A 388 43.32 9.47 -16.19
N ARG A 389 42.15 9.99 -15.84
CA ARG A 389 41.94 11.41 -15.48
C ARG A 389 41.20 11.53 -14.16
N ARG A 390 41.34 12.72 -13.55
CA ARG A 390 40.67 13.04 -12.29
C ARG A 390 39.15 13.05 -12.48
N ARG A 391 38.45 12.53 -11.46
CA ARG A 391 36.99 12.59 -11.32
C ARG A 391 36.53 14.05 -11.24
N SER A 392 35.53 14.42 -12.04
CA SER A 392 34.88 15.73 -11.99
C SER A 392 33.46 15.57 -11.45
N CYS A 393 33.12 16.28 -10.38
CA CYS A 393 31.81 16.22 -9.73
C CYS A 393 31.12 17.58 -9.77
N ARG A 394 29.81 17.59 -10.01
CA ARG A 394 28.97 18.80 -9.99
C ARG A 394 27.66 18.52 -9.27
N ALA A 395 27.19 19.51 -8.51
CA ALA A 395 25.85 19.51 -7.96
C ALA A 395 24.82 19.60 -9.10
N LEU A 396 23.75 18.82 -8.98
CA LEU A 396 22.65 18.77 -9.92
C LEU A 396 21.36 19.07 -9.19
N ALA A 397 20.95 20.34 -9.18
CA ALA A 397 19.72 20.75 -8.52
C ALA A 397 18.49 20.27 -9.30
N PHE A 398 17.56 19.66 -8.58
CA PHE A 398 16.19 19.42 -9.02
C PHE A 398 15.29 20.35 -8.19
N PRO A 399 14.90 21.52 -8.71
CA PRO A 399 13.85 22.34 -8.11
C PRO A 399 12.55 21.54 -7.96
N ARG A 400 11.59 22.04 -7.17
CA ARG A 400 10.27 21.38 -7.05
C ARG A 400 9.63 21.20 -8.44
N ALA A 401 8.95 20.07 -8.62
CA ALA A 401 8.29 19.67 -9.88
C ALA A 401 9.22 19.51 -11.10
N VAL A 402 10.54 19.64 -10.94
CA VAL A 402 11.50 19.30 -11.99
C VAL A 402 11.90 17.85 -11.81
N ALA A 403 11.50 16.99 -12.74
CA ALA A 403 11.80 15.56 -12.71
C ALA A 403 13.07 15.19 -13.50
N ILE A 404 13.61 16.10 -14.31
CA ILE A 404 14.70 15.81 -15.24
C ILE A 404 15.75 16.91 -15.16
N ALA A 405 17.01 16.53 -15.01
CA ALA A 405 18.13 17.45 -15.13
C ALA A 405 19.22 16.85 -16.02
N THR A 406 19.70 17.64 -16.98
CA THR A 406 20.73 17.21 -17.92
C THR A 406 22.03 17.97 -17.66
N ARG A 407 23.15 17.27 -17.76
CA ARG A 407 24.50 17.86 -17.77
C ARG A 407 25.25 17.38 -18.99
N ARG A 408 25.98 18.28 -19.62
CA ARG A 408 26.76 17.99 -20.82
C ARG A 408 28.24 17.88 -20.46
N PHE A 409 28.91 16.91 -21.06
CA PHE A 409 30.34 16.64 -20.88
C PHE A 409 31.01 16.49 -22.25
N ARG A 410 32.24 16.97 -22.38
CA ARG A 410 33.03 16.83 -23.61
C ARG A 410 33.84 15.53 -23.54
N ALA A 411 33.69 14.67 -24.54
CA ALA A 411 34.36 13.37 -24.63
C ALA A 411 35.79 13.52 -25.17
N ASP A 412 36.66 14.17 -24.43
CA ASP A 412 38.04 14.53 -24.84
C ASP A 412 39.05 13.37 -24.77
N LYS A 413 38.70 12.26 -24.11
CA LYS A 413 39.55 11.06 -23.94
C LYS A 413 38.83 9.80 -24.38
N ARG A 414 39.51 8.98 -25.18
CA ARG A 414 39.03 7.66 -25.62
C ARG A 414 39.01 6.67 -24.45
N GLY A 415 38.11 5.69 -24.52
CA GLY A 415 37.93 4.62 -23.52
C GLY A 415 36.64 4.77 -22.71
N THR A 416 36.51 3.97 -21.65
CA THR A 416 35.29 3.87 -20.85
C THR A 416 35.24 4.93 -19.74
N TRP A 417 34.29 5.85 -19.84
CA TRP A 417 34.00 6.87 -18.83
C TRP A 417 33.02 6.33 -17.80
N LYS A 418 33.30 6.52 -16.51
CA LYS A 418 32.37 6.17 -15.42
C LYS A 418 31.50 7.37 -15.08
N VAL A 419 30.21 7.14 -14.92
CA VAL A 419 29.22 8.17 -14.54
C VAL A 419 28.56 7.73 -13.24
N ASP A 420 28.70 8.54 -12.19
CA ASP A 420 28.20 8.26 -10.85
C ASP A 420 27.23 9.35 -10.39
N LEU A 421 26.07 8.99 -9.90
CA LEU A 421 25.17 9.90 -9.19
C LEU A 421 25.15 9.51 -7.71
N ARG A 422 25.40 10.47 -6.82
CA ARG A 422 25.40 10.24 -5.36
C ARG A 422 24.35 11.10 -4.69
N ILE A 423 23.63 10.51 -3.76
CA ILE A 423 22.60 11.20 -2.99
C ILE A 423 22.34 10.53 -1.65
N GLN A 424 22.53 11.27 -0.55
CA GLN A 424 22.18 10.86 0.83
C GLN A 424 22.46 9.37 1.12
N GLY A 425 23.70 8.93 0.89
CA GLY A 425 24.15 7.54 1.13
C GLY A 425 23.85 6.53 0.01
N SER A 426 23.07 6.90 -1.01
CA SER A 426 22.78 6.09 -2.20
C SER A 426 23.69 6.48 -3.38
N GLN A 427 24.01 5.51 -4.24
CA GLN A 427 24.80 5.71 -5.45
C GLN A 427 24.24 4.92 -6.63
N THR A 428 24.06 5.58 -7.77
CA THR A 428 23.72 4.96 -9.05
C THR A 428 24.90 5.14 -10.01
N ARG A 429 25.23 4.12 -10.82
CA ARG A 429 26.37 4.16 -11.76
C ARG A 429 25.96 3.75 -13.17
N THR A 430 26.66 4.30 -14.16
CA THR A 430 26.63 3.83 -15.55
C THR A 430 27.98 4.14 -16.23
N THR A 431 28.16 3.71 -17.47
CA THR A 431 29.39 3.92 -18.26
C THR A 431 29.08 4.43 -19.66
N VAL A 432 30.03 5.18 -20.22
CA VAL A 432 29.98 5.71 -21.59
C VAL A 432 31.29 5.37 -22.30
N GLY A 433 31.23 4.63 -23.42
CA GLY A 433 32.39 4.31 -24.24
C GLY A 433 32.73 5.43 -25.22
N VAL A 434 33.94 6.01 -25.15
CA VAL A 434 34.36 7.09 -26.05
C VAL A 434 35.32 6.58 -27.10
N GLY A 435 34.94 6.69 -28.38
CA GLY A 435 35.79 6.27 -29.51
C GLY A 435 36.08 4.77 -29.58
N GLU A 436 35.26 3.96 -28.91
CA GLU A 436 35.22 2.51 -29.09
C GLU A 436 34.61 2.19 -30.47
N ARG A 437 35.28 1.36 -31.29
CA ARG A 437 34.78 0.97 -32.64
C ARG A 437 33.37 0.39 -32.52
N SER A 438 32.44 0.91 -33.31
CA SER A 438 31.03 0.55 -33.26
C SER A 438 30.73 -0.69 -34.11
N SER A 439 30.01 -1.66 -33.56
CA SER A 439 28.88 -2.21 -34.30
C SER A 439 27.75 -1.17 -34.23
N ALA A 440 27.14 -0.81 -35.35
CA ALA A 440 26.15 0.27 -35.42
C ALA A 440 25.02 0.07 -34.40
N ALA A 441 24.81 1.02 -33.49
CA ALA A 441 23.72 0.95 -32.51
C ALA A 441 22.39 1.28 -33.19
N ARG A 442 21.57 0.26 -33.43
CA ARG A 442 20.19 0.37 -33.92
C ARG A 442 19.35 1.24 -32.96
N ALA A 443 18.54 2.16 -33.47
CA ALA A 443 17.61 2.93 -32.64
C ALA A 443 16.73 2.00 -31.79
N GLU A 444 16.49 2.35 -30.52
CA GLU A 444 15.68 1.53 -29.62
C GLU A 444 14.25 1.40 -30.16
N PRO A 445 13.69 0.18 -30.23
CA PRO A 445 12.32 -0.01 -30.67
C PRO A 445 11.33 0.65 -29.69
N THR A 446 10.25 1.23 -30.22
CA THR A 446 9.14 1.75 -29.42
C THR A 446 8.37 0.60 -28.77
N LEU A 447 8.08 0.71 -27.48
CA LEU A 447 7.13 -0.14 -26.76
C LEU A 447 5.99 0.72 -26.23
N LEU A 448 4.74 0.26 -26.33
CA LEU A 448 3.57 0.91 -25.75
C LEU A 448 3.11 0.17 -24.48
N ALA A 449 2.93 0.89 -23.38
CA ALA A 449 2.25 0.45 -22.16
C ALA A 449 0.88 1.14 -22.07
N THR A 450 -0.21 0.37 -22.09
CA THR A 450 -1.60 0.90 -22.21
C THR A 450 -2.58 0.03 -21.42
N GLY A 451 -3.81 0.51 -21.23
CA GLY A 451 -4.86 -0.22 -20.51
C GLY A 451 -5.67 0.65 -19.55
N ASP A 452 -6.31 0.01 -18.57
CA ASP A 452 -7.10 0.68 -17.54
C ASP A 452 -6.27 0.99 -16.28
N SER A 453 -6.93 1.29 -15.15
CA SER A 453 -6.24 1.60 -13.88
C SER A 453 -5.33 0.47 -13.37
N MET A 454 -5.50 -0.76 -13.84
CA MET A 454 -4.64 -1.88 -13.51
C MET A 454 -3.23 -1.74 -14.08
N MET A 455 -3.08 -0.96 -15.16
CA MET A 455 -1.78 -0.69 -15.78
C MET A 455 -0.96 0.36 -15.00
N TYR A 456 -1.57 1.09 -14.06
CA TYR A 456 -0.85 2.08 -13.26
C TYR A 456 0.27 1.45 -12.43
N GLY A 457 1.45 2.05 -12.52
CA GLY A 457 2.66 1.59 -11.85
C GLY A 457 3.34 0.41 -12.55
N VAL A 458 2.60 -0.46 -13.24
CA VAL A 458 3.16 -1.48 -14.16
C VAL A 458 3.83 -0.80 -15.35
N ASP A 459 3.17 0.20 -15.94
CA ASP A 459 3.73 1.08 -16.97
C ASP A 459 5.10 1.66 -16.59
N SER A 460 5.19 2.19 -15.37
CA SER A 460 6.39 2.80 -14.81
C SER A 460 7.48 1.77 -14.56
N ALA A 461 7.11 0.59 -14.05
CA ALA A 461 8.04 -0.53 -13.87
C ALA A 461 8.62 -1.02 -15.21
N LEU A 462 7.83 -1.02 -16.29
CA LEU A 462 8.32 -1.36 -17.64
C LEU A 462 9.30 -0.33 -18.19
N VAL A 463 9.04 0.97 -17.97
CA VAL A 463 9.98 2.05 -18.33
C VAL A 463 11.35 1.82 -17.68
N ASP A 464 11.37 1.34 -16.44
CA ASP A 464 12.61 1.06 -15.72
C ASP A 464 13.33 -0.18 -16.25
N GLU A 465 12.59 -1.29 -16.37
CA GLU A 465 13.17 -2.56 -16.75
C GLU A 465 13.70 -2.53 -18.19
N LEU A 466 12.99 -1.86 -19.10
CA LEU A 466 13.38 -1.83 -20.52
C LEU A 466 14.22 -0.60 -20.88
N PHE A 467 14.72 0.10 -19.87
CA PHE A 467 15.59 1.24 -20.10
C PHE A 467 16.85 0.86 -20.88
N GLY A 468 17.13 1.58 -21.98
CA GLY A 468 18.26 1.29 -22.86
C GLY A 468 18.04 0.10 -23.82
N ILE A 469 16.83 -0.47 -23.81
CA ILE A 469 16.43 -1.60 -24.64
C ILE A 469 15.25 -1.19 -25.54
N ALA A 470 14.30 -0.42 -25.01
CA ALA A 470 13.13 0.08 -25.74
C ALA A 470 12.75 1.50 -25.29
N ASP A 471 12.20 2.29 -26.21
CA ASP A 471 11.54 3.56 -25.88
C ASP A 471 10.09 3.28 -25.44
N VAL A 472 9.88 3.19 -24.13
CA VAL A 472 8.56 2.90 -23.55
C VAL A 472 7.69 4.16 -23.54
N ARG A 473 6.54 4.10 -24.24
CA ARG A 473 5.47 5.10 -24.28
C ARG A 473 4.29 4.62 -23.45
N THR A 474 3.70 5.51 -22.66
CA THR A 474 2.61 5.18 -21.75
C THR A 474 1.36 5.93 -22.14
N GLU A 475 0.24 5.22 -22.31
CA GLU A 475 -1.08 5.80 -22.53
C GLU A 475 -2.15 5.00 -21.76
N VAL A 476 -2.20 5.18 -20.44
CA VAL A 476 -3.20 4.56 -19.56
C VAL A 476 -4.49 5.39 -19.52
N VAL A 477 -5.64 4.73 -19.62
CA VAL A 477 -6.97 5.36 -19.59
C VAL A 477 -7.72 4.91 -18.33
N ALA A 478 -7.66 5.70 -17.27
CA ALA A 478 -8.27 5.35 -15.97
C ALA A 478 -9.79 5.10 -16.08
N GLY A 479 -10.29 4.10 -15.36
CA GLY A 479 -11.72 3.79 -15.27
C GLY A 479 -12.34 3.23 -16.56
N ALA A 480 -11.56 3.07 -17.62
CA ALA A 480 -12.04 2.66 -18.93
C ALA A 480 -12.08 1.13 -19.07
N GLY A 481 -13.26 0.53 -19.07
CA GLY A 481 -13.47 -0.88 -19.46
C GLY A 481 -13.75 -1.02 -20.97
N ILE A 482 -13.58 -2.22 -21.52
CA ILE A 482 -13.95 -2.55 -22.92
C ILE A 482 -15.48 -2.49 -23.15
N THR A 483 -16.25 -2.72 -22.09
CA THR A 483 -17.71 -2.71 -22.03
C THR A 483 -18.27 -1.41 -21.47
N ALA A 484 -17.43 -0.53 -20.91
CA ALA A 484 -17.86 0.70 -20.27
C ALA A 484 -18.47 1.70 -21.27
N ALA A 485 -19.58 2.33 -20.88
CA ALA A 485 -20.19 3.39 -21.68
C ALA A 485 -19.22 4.59 -21.82
N GLY A 486 -19.12 5.15 -23.02
CA GLY A 486 -18.28 6.31 -23.31
C GLY A 486 -16.82 5.99 -23.65
N THR A 487 -16.42 4.71 -23.69
CA THR A 487 -15.08 4.30 -24.14
C THR A 487 -15.17 3.34 -25.32
N ASP A 488 -14.53 3.68 -26.45
CA ASP A 488 -14.33 2.77 -27.57
C ASP A 488 -12.86 2.33 -27.66
N TRP A 489 -12.56 1.19 -27.06
CA TRP A 489 -11.20 0.65 -27.05
C TRP A 489 -10.69 0.23 -28.42
N SER A 490 -11.56 -0.05 -29.39
CA SER A 490 -11.15 -0.36 -30.76
C SER A 490 -10.59 0.89 -31.42
N GLN A 491 -11.25 2.04 -31.22
CA GLN A 491 -10.76 3.33 -31.71
C GLN A 491 -9.47 3.77 -31.00
N ILE A 492 -9.40 3.61 -29.67
CA ILE A 492 -8.20 3.93 -28.88
C ILE A 492 -7.01 3.11 -29.39
N ALA A 493 -7.17 1.79 -29.55
CA ALA A 493 -6.12 0.91 -30.03
C ALA A 493 -5.65 1.27 -31.45
N ALA A 494 -6.58 1.51 -32.38
CA ALA A 494 -6.26 1.94 -33.74
C ALA A 494 -5.53 3.29 -33.78
N ARG A 495 -5.91 4.24 -32.93
CA ARG A 495 -5.24 5.54 -32.80
C ARG A 495 -3.81 5.37 -32.27
N GLN A 496 -3.64 4.62 -31.18
CA GLN A 496 -2.35 4.37 -30.56
C GLN A 496 -1.39 3.64 -31.49
N ALA A 497 -1.86 2.58 -32.16
CA ALA A 497 -1.07 1.81 -33.10
C ALA A 497 -0.58 2.69 -34.28
N ARG A 498 -1.47 3.52 -34.85
CA ARG A 498 -1.11 4.43 -35.97
C ARG A 498 -0.12 5.52 -35.55
N ALA A 499 -0.33 6.14 -34.39
CA ALA A 499 0.48 7.26 -33.92
C ALA A 499 1.87 6.83 -33.45
N LEU A 500 1.96 5.72 -32.71
CA LEU A 500 3.20 5.31 -32.05
C LEU A 500 3.96 4.22 -32.79
N ARG A 501 3.28 3.48 -33.69
CA ARG A 501 3.81 2.33 -34.43
C ARG A 501 4.66 1.40 -33.53
N PRO A 502 4.12 0.94 -32.38
CA PRO A 502 4.92 0.20 -31.40
C PRO A 502 5.39 -1.13 -31.98
N ARG A 503 6.65 -1.51 -31.69
CA ARG A 503 7.15 -2.87 -31.95
C ARG A 503 6.55 -3.87 -30.98
N ASP A 504 6.31 -3.43 -29.74
CA ASP A 504 5.73 -4.23 -28.67
C ASP A 504 4.66 -3.40 -27.96
N THR A 505 3.52 -4.00 -27.63
CA THR A 505 2.47 -3.39 -26.82
C THR A 505 2.22 -4.26 -25.60
N VAL A 506 2.33 -3.70 -24.40
CA VAL A 506 1.89 -4.33 -23.14
C VAL A 506 0.57 -3.69 -22.75
N ILE A 507 -0.46 -4.52 -22.60
CA ILE A 507 -1.80 -4.06 -22.27
C ILE A 507 -2.35 -4.81 -21.06
N MET A 508 -2.94 -4.07 -20.11
CA MET A 508 -3.65 -4.63 -18.97
C MET A 508 -4.97 -3.89 -18.79
N ILE A 509 -6.07 -4.58 -19.07
CA ILE A 509 -7.42 -4.02 -19.02
C ILE A 509 -8.43 -5.12 -18.72
N GLY A 510 -9.50 -4.75 -18.04
CA GLY A 510 -10.66 -5.59 -17.83
C GLY A 510 -11.32 -5.40 -16.45
N ALA A 511 -10.71 -4.62 -15.56
CA ALA A 511 -11.12 -4.58 -14.16
C ALA A 511 -12.42 -3.80 -13.94
N ASN A 512 -12.80 -2.98 -14.92
CA ASN A 512 -14.03 -2.19 -14.94
C ASN A 512 -15.07 -2.77 -15.91
N ASP A 513 -14.86 -4.00 -16.37
CA ASP A 513 -15.78 -4.70 -17.25
C ASP A 513 -16.81 -5.49 -16.46
N ALA A 514 -18.05 -5.46 -16.96
CA ALA A 514 -19.24 -6.16 -16.45
C ALA A 514 -20.52 -5.61 -17.13
N PHE A 515 -20.40 -4.54 -17.93
CA PHE A 515 -21.56 -3.89 -18.50
C PHE A 515 -22.15 -4.73 -19.64
N PRO A 516 -23.48 -4.68 -19.85
CA PRO A 516 -24.12 -5.30 -21.00
C PRO A 516 -23.55 -4.76 -22.31
N MET A 517 -23.38 -5.64 -23.30
CA MET A 517 -22.91 -5.25 -24.63
C MET A 517 -23.99 -5.47 -25.67
N THR A 518 -23.91 -4.74 -26.78
CA THR A 518 -24.69 -5.03 -27.98
C THR A 518 -23.80 -5.80 -28.96
N THR A 519 -24.29 -6.94 -29.45
CA THR A 519 -23.61 -7.75 -30.47
C THR A 519 -23.76 -7.11 -31.86
N PRO A 520 -22.96 -7.53 -32.86
CA PRO A 520 -23.14 -7.06 -34.24
C PRO A 520 -24.53 -7.32 -34.83
N ALA A 521 -25.23 -8.34 -34.33
CA ALA A 521 -26.60 -8.66 -34.72
C ALA A 521 -27.66 -7.78 -34.02
N GLY A 522 -27.25 -6.80 -33.21
CA GLY A 522 -28.14 -5.89 -32.48
C GLY A 522 -28.68 -6.44 -31.15
N ALA A 523 -28.34 -7.68 -30.78
CA ALA A 523 -28.80 -8.27 -29.53
C ALA A 523 -28.05 -7.68 -28.32
N ARG A 524 -28.79 -7.31 -27.26
CA ARG A 524 -28.20 -6.87 -25.99
C ARG A 524 -27.91 -8.08 -25.11
N VAL A 525 -26.66 -8.31 -24.79
CA VAL A 525 -26.19 -9.44 -23.97
C VAL A 525 -25.74 -8.93 -22.59
N PRO A 526 -26.42 -9.32 -21.49
CA PRO A 526 -25.95 -9.00 -20.15
C PRO A 526 -24.68 -9.80 -19.84
N CYS A 527 -23.82 -9.25 -18.98
CA CYS A 527 -22.70 -10.02 -18.45
C CYS A 527 -23.23 -11.15 -17.54
N CYS A 528 -22.63 -12.33 -17.48
CA CYS A 528 -21.33 -12.73 -18.05
C CYS A 528 -21.42 -14.11 -18.72
N ASP A 529 -22.57 -14.38 -19.31
CA ASP A 529 -22.88 -15.67 -19.91
C ASP A 529 -22.16 -15.85 -21.26
N GLY A 530 -22.29 -17.04 -21.85
CA GLY A 530 -21.63 -17.40 -23.12
C GLY A 530 -21.69 -16.32 -24.21
N PRO A 531 -22.88 -15.75 -24.54
CA PRO A 531 -22.99 -14.70 -25.55
C PRO A 531 -22.20 -13.43 -25.23
N TRP A 532 -22.16 -13.02 -23.96
CA TRP A 532 -21.35 -11.87 -23.54
C TRP A 532 -19.87 -12.17 -23.65
N ALA A 533 -19.43 -13.36 -23.22
CA ALA A 533 -18.04 -13.79 -23.32
C ALA A 533 -17.56 -13.82 -24.78
N THR A 534 -18.41 -14.29 -25.71
CA THR A 534 -18.14 -14.31 -27.15
C THR A 534 -18.00 -12.89 -27.73
N GLU A 535 -18.90 -11.97 -27.38
CA GLU A 535 -18.78 -10.58 -27.84
C GLU A 535 -17.56 -9.88 -27.23
N TYR A 536 -17.22 -10.18 -25.98
CA TYR A 536 -16.05 -9.63 -25.30
C TYR A 536 -14.77 -10.14 -25.98
N GLU A 537 -14.71 -11.44 -26.26
CA GLU A 537 -13.62 -12.07 -27.02
C GLU A 537 -13.44 -11.39 -28.39
N ARG A 538 -14.53 -11.15 -29.13
CA ARG A 538 -14.48 -10.47 -30.43
C ARG A 538 -13.86 -9.07 -30.32
N ARG A 539 -14.25 -8.28 -29.32
CA ARG A 539 -13.70 -6.93 -29.08
C ARG A 539 -12.23 -6.98 -28.68
N VAL A 540 -11.85 -7.88 -27.77
CA VAL A 540 -10.45 -8.11 -27.39
C VAL A 540 -9.61 -8.48 -28.60
N ARG A 541 -10.12 -9.36 -29.47
CA ARG A 541 -9.44 -9.79 -30.70
C ARG A 541 -9.18 -8.61 -31.64
N ALA A 542 -10.15 -7.71 -31.82
CA ALA A 542 -10.00 -6.51 -32.64
C ALA A 542 -8.93 -5.54 -32.08
N ILE A 543 -8.85 -5.41 -30.76
CA ILE A 543 -7.79 -4.63 -30.08
C ILE A 543 -6.42 -5.27 -30.33
N MET A 544 -6.29 -6.59 -30.16
CA MET A 544 -5.04 -7.32 -30.44
C MET A 544 -4.58 -7.11 -31.89
N GLN A 545 -5.49 -7.26 -32.85
CA GLN A 545 -5.21 -7.07 -34.28
C GLN A 545 -4.74 -5.64 -34.60
N SER A 546 -5.33 -4.63 -33.95
CA SER A 546 -4.91 -3.24 -34.11
C SER A 546 -3.44 -3.03 -33.73
N TYR A 547 -2.99 -3.61 -32.60
CA TYR A 547 -1.61 -3.49 -32.16
C TYR A 547 -0.62 -4.42 -32.88
N LEU A 548 -1.09 -5.56 -33.40
CA LEU A 548 -0.29 -6.44 -34.26
C LEU A 548 0.13 -5.74 -35.55
N GLN A 549 -0.63 -4.75 -36.04
CA GLN A 549 -0.28 -3.94 -37.21
C GLN A 549 0.13 -4.80 -38.41
N ASN A 550 -0.69 -5.81 -38.74
CA ASN A 550 -0.41 -6.78 -39.81
C ASN A 550 0.95 -7.51 -39.64
N GLY A 551 1.29 -7.90 -38.40
CA GLY A 551 2.51 -8.63 -38.07
C GLY A 551 3.75 -7.75 -37.80
N ARG A 552 3.62 -6.42 -37.87
CA ARG A 552 4.72 -5.49 -37.58
C ARG A 552 4.92 -5.24 -36.08
N GLY A 553 3.88 -5.46 -35.27
CA GLY A 553 3.91 -5.33 -33.82
C GLY A 553 3.68 -6.67 -33.11
N ARG A 554 3.98 -6.70 -31.82
CA ARG A 554 3.65 -7.80 -30.90
C ARG A 554 2.83 -7.29 -29.73
N VAL A 555 2.02 -8.17 -29.15
CA VAL A 555 1.12 -7.84 -28.04
C VAL A 555 1.42 -8.76 -26.85
N PHE A 556 1.67 -8.16 -25.70
CA PHE A 556 1.73 -8.81 -24.40
C PHE A 556 0.48 -8.41 -23.62
N TRP A 557 -0.53 -9.28 -23.63
CA TRP A 557 -1.77 -9.01 -22.91
C TRP A 557 -1.68 -9.60 -21.50
N LEU A 558 -1.73 -8.75 -20.49
CA LEU A 558 -1.68 -9.17 -19.09
C LEU A 558 -3.10 -9.53 -18.63
N THR A 559 -3.29 -10.76 -18.14
CA THR A 559 -4.56 -11.11 -17.49
C THR A 559 -4.69 -10.37 -16.16
N LEU A 560 -5.92 -10.23 -15.66
CA LEU A 560 -6.19 -9.63 -14.37
C LEU A 560 -5.89 -10.64 -13.26
N PRO A 561 -4.98 -10.35 -12.32
CA PRO A 561 -4.86 -11.18 -11.14
C PRO A 561 -6.15 -11.05 -10.32
N LEU A 562 -6.74 -12.19 -9.92
CA LEU A 562 -8.14 -12.25 -9.45
C LEU A 562 -8.39 -11.37 -8.22
N PRO A 563 -9.47 -10.56 -8.18
CA PRO A 563 -9.77 -9.66 -7.06
C PRO A 563 -10.38 -10.40 -5.85
N ARG A 564 -10.40 -9.75 -4.69
CA ARG A 564 -10.90 -10.32 -3.43
C ARG A 564 -12.40 -10.62 -3.47
N LEU A 565 -13.18 -9.74 -4.09
CA LEU A 565 -14.65 -9.79 -4.07
C LEU A 565 -15.15 -10.88 -5.04
N PRO A 566 -15.94 -11.87 -4.61
CA PRO A 566 -16.42 -12.97 -5.46
C PRO A 566 -17.12 -12.52 -6.75
N ALA A 567 -17.96 -11.48 -6.68
CA ALA A 567 -18.66 -10.95 -7.85
C ALA A 567 -17.68 -10.45 -8.93
N ARG A 568 -16.63 -9.70 -8.54
CA ARG A 568 -15.60 -9.24 -9.47
C ARG A 568 -14.65 -10.35 -9.89
N LEU A 569 -14.46 -11.35 -9.03
CA LEU A 569 -13.66 -12.53 -9.32
C LEU A 569 -14.28 -13.33 -10.47
N ALA A 570 -15.58 -13.61 -10.41
CA ALA A 570 -16.30 -14.30 -11.48
C ALA A 570 -16.18 -13.56 -12.82
N VAL A 571 -16.39 -12.24 -12.80
CA VAL A 571 -16.22 -11.42 -14.01
C VAL A 571 -14.77 -11.46 -14.53
N SER A 572 -13.79 -11.31 -13.64
CA SER A 572 -12.36 -11.36 -14.01
C SER A 572 -11.97 -12.72 -14.60
N GLN A 573 -12.58 -13.82 -14.14
CA GLN A 573 -12.37 -15.15 -14.72
C GLN A 573 -12.90 -15.23 -16.15
N VAL A 574 -14.12 -14.74 -16.41
CA VAL A 574 -14.70 -14.70 -17.77
C VAL A 574 -13.87 -13.81 -18.68
N VAL A 575 -13.48 -12.62 -18.22
CA VAL A 575 -12.61 -11.68 -18.95
C VAL A 575 -11.26 -12.34 -19.30
N ASN A 576 -10.59 -12.97 -18.32
CA ASN A 576 -9.31 -13.63 -18.54
C ASN A 576 -9.42 -14.82 -19.50
N LEU A 577 -10.53 -15.56 -19.46
CA LEU A 577 -10.78 -16.66 -20.39
C LEU A 577 -11.03 -16.14 -21.81
N ALA A 578 -11.83 -15.09 -21.96
CA ALA A 578 -12.09 -14.46 -23.25
C ALA A 578 -10.80 -13.89 -23.87
N VAL A 579 -9.92 -13.28 -23.08
CA VAL A 579 -8.59 -12.84 -23.53
C VAL A 579 -7.75 -14.00 -24.08
N GLN A 580 -7.75 -15.14 -23.39
CA GLN A 580 -7.01 -16.32 -23.83
C GLN A 580 -7.56 -16.86 -25.15
N ARG A 581 -8.88 -16.97 -25.28
CA ARG A 581 -9.54 -17.43 -26.52
C ARG A 581 -9.30 -16.47 -27.68
N ALA A 582 -9.39 -15.16 -27.44
CA ALA A 582 -9.10 -14.13 -28.44
C ALA A 582 -7.66 -14.21 -28.99
N ALA A 583 -6.70 -14.67 -28.18
CA ALA A 583 -5.31 -14.82 -28.61
C ALA A 583 -5.04 -16.08 -29.46
N VAL A 584 -5.91 -17.10 -29.41
CA VAL A 584 -5.71 -18.37 -30.13
C VAL A 584 -5.56 -18.11 -31.63
N GLY A 585 -4.47 -18.59 -32.23
CA GLY A 585 -4.19 -18.43 -33.67
C GLY A 585 -3.63 -17.06 -34.08
N LEU A 586 -3.39 -16.13 -33.15
CA LEU A 586 -2.74 -14.85 -33.46
C LEU A 586 -1.23 -14.93 -33.24
N ALA A 587 -0.47 -15.07 -34.32
CA ALA A 587 0.98 -14.95 -34.27
C ALA A 587 1.40 -13.56 -33.76
N GLY A 588 2.33 -13.53 -32.80
CA GLY A 588 2.80 -12.27 -32.20
C GLY A 588 2.02 -11.79 -30.96
N VAL A 589 1.01 -12.54 -30.50
CA VAL A 589 0.35 -12.30 -29.21
C VAL A 589 0.89 -13.25 -28.15
N THR A 590 1.16 -12.72 -26.96
CA THR A 590 1.53 -13.47 -25.76
C THR A 590 0.60 -13.05 -24.63
N VAL A 591 -0.19 -14.00 -24.11
CA VAL A 591 -1.00 -13.77 -22.91
C VAL A 591 -0.15 -14.06 -21.67
N VAL A 592 0.11 -13.03 -20.87
CA VAL A 592 0.86 -13.15 -19.63
C VAL A 592 -0.12 -13.41 -18.48
N ARG A 593 -0.13 -14.65 -17.99
CA ARG A 593 -1.08 -15.16 -17.01
C ARG A 593 -0.80 -14.67 -15.58
N LEU A 594 -0.99 -13.38 -15.31
CA LEU A 594 -0.84 -12.81 -13.96
C LEU A 594 -1.83 -13.43 -12.96
N ASP A 595 -2.99 -13.86 -13.43
CA ASP A 595 -3.94 -14.66 -12.66
C ASP A 595 -3.35 -15.97 -12.13
N GLN A 596 -2.50 -16.63 -12.90
CA GLN A 596 -1.78 -17.82 -12.43
C GLN A 596 -0.54 -17.46 -11.58
N VAL A 597 0.08 -16.30 -11.84
CA VAL A 597 1.25 -15.85 -11.07
C VAL A 597 0.86 -15.46 -9.65
N PHE A 598 -0.14 -14.58 -9.50
CA PHE A 598 -0.50 -14.01 -8.21
C PHE A 598 -1.67 -14.71 -7.53
N THR A 599 -2.53 -15.37 -8.31
CA THR A 599 -3.80 -15.93 -7.80
C THR A 599 -4.08 -17.35 -8.32
N PRO A 600 -3.09 -18.27 -8.31
CA PRO A 600 -3.25 -19.60 -8.92
C PRO A 600 -4.36 -20.43 -8.29
N THR A 601 -4.69 -20.17 -7.02
CA THR A 601 -5.72 -20.85 -6.24
C THR A 601 -6.85 -19.89 -5.83
N GLY A 602 -6.99 -18.76 -6.51
CA GLY A 602 -7.87 -17.66 -6.10
C GLY A 602 -7.12 -16.46 -5.53
N TYR A 603 -7.87 -15.46 -5.06
CA TYR A 603 -7.31 -14.21 -4.54
C TYR A 603 -6.24 -14.44 -3.45
N SER A 604 -5.17 -13.67 -3.50
CA SER A 604 -4.15 -13.62 -2.45
C SER A 604 -3.59 -12.20 -2.29
N ASP A 605 -3.46 -11.75 -1.05
CA ASP A 605 -2.74 -10.53 -0.67
C ASP A 605 -1.22 -10.68 -0.80
N VAL A 606 -0.73 -11.92 -0.77
CA VAL A 606 0.69 -12.26 -0.60
C VAL A 606 1.15 -13.18 -1.72
N TYR A 607 2.34 -12.91 -2.24
CA TYR A 607 3.00 -13.69 -3.26
C TYR A 607 4.40 -14.10 -2.81
N ARG A 608 4.85 -15.29 -3.22
CA ARG A 608 6.17 -15.80 -2.86
C ARG A 608 7.17 -15.44 -3.94
N TYR A 609 7.94 -14.38 -3.70
CA TYR A 609 8.92 -13.84 -4.64
C TYR A 609 10.33 -14.05 -4.11
N ARG A 610 11.19 -14.73 -4.89
CA ARG A 610 12.59 -15.07 -4.53
C ARG A 610 12.72 -15.68 -3.12
N GLY A 611 11.84 -16.64 -2.81
CA GLY A 611 11.84 -17.35 -1.53
C GLY A 611 11.27 -16.56 -0.34
N ARG A 612 10.72 -15.36 -0.56
CA ARG A 612 10.11 -14.53 0.50
C ARG A 612 8.65 -14.22 0.21
N SER A 613 7.83 -14.21 1.26
CA SER A 613 6.44 -13.80 1.17
C SER A 613 6.35 -12.27 1.17
N VAL A 614 5.81 -11.71 0.10
CA VAL A 614 5.68 -10.26 -0.12
C VAL A 614 4.21 -9.90 -0.33
N ARG A 615 3.75 -8.80 0.25
CA ARG A 615 2.41 -8.29 -0.01
C ARG A 615 2.40 -7.65 -1.40
N VAL A 616 1.50 -8.09 -2.27
CA VAL A 616 1.44 -7.63 -3.67
C VAL A 616 0.14 -6.93 -4.03
N ARG A 617 -0.85 -6.93 -3.13
CA ARG A 617 -2.13 -6.25 -3.31
C ARG A 617 -2.19 -4.93 -2.55
N GLU A 618 -2.92 -4.00 -3.14
CA GLU A 618 -3.48 -2.86 -2.41
C GLU A 618 -4.64 -3.33 -1.50
N PHE A 619 -5.01 -2.49 -0.55
CA PHE A 619 -6.02 -2.83 0.47
C PHE A 619 -7.41 -3.11 -0.12
N ASP A 620 -7.71 -2.50 -1.28
CA ASP A 620 -8.96 -2.68 -2.05
C ASP A 620 -9.14 -4.10 -2.60
N GLY A 621 -8.09 -4.92 -2.56
CA GLY A 621 -8.12 -6.29 -3.04
C GLY A 621 -8.28 -6.42 -4.56
N ILE A 622 -8.06 -5.35 -5.32
CA ILE A 622 -8.14 -5.31 -6.79
C ILE A 622 -6.76 -4.94 -7.35
N HIS A 623 -6.23 -3.78 -6.97
CA HIS A 623 -5.00 -3.24 -7.55
C HIS A 623 -3.76 -3.96 -7.01
N LEU A 624 -2.70 -3.96 -7.83
CA LEU A 624 -1.37 -4.32 -7.36
C LEU A 624 -0.76 -3.14 -6.62
N ASN A 625 -0.08 -3.42 -5.52
CA ASN A 625 0.73 -2.40 -4.87
C ASN A 625 2.08 -2.24 -5.59
N VAL A 626 2.90 -1.29 -5.13
CA VAL A 626 4.22 -0.99 -5.73
C VAL A 626 5.11 -2.25 -5.87
N GLN A 627 5.07 -3.19 -4.92
CA GLN A 627 5.85 -4.43 -5.04
C GLN A 627 5.28 -5.36 -6.12
N GLY A 628 3.96 -5.53 -6.17
CA GLY A 628 3.28 -6.31 -7.21
C GLY A 628 3.57 -5.75 -8.61
N GLN A 629 3.47 -4.44 -8.78
CA GLN A 629 3.75 -3.73 -10.03
C GLN A 629 5.21 -3.95 -10.50
N ALA A 630 6.18 -3.84 -9.60
CA ALA A 630 7.59 -4.08 -9.91
C ALA A 630 7.85 -5.53 -10.36
N ILE A 631 7.20 -6.51 -9.71
CA ILE A 631 7.32 -7.93 -10.08
C ILE A 631 6.75 -8.17 -11.48
N VAL A 632 5.60 -7.57 -11.81
CA VAL A 632 5.02 -7.63 -13.16
C VAL A 632 5.97 -7.03 -14.20
N GLY A 633 6.50 -5.83 -13.92
CA GLY A 633 7.45 -5.16 -14.81
C GLY A 633 8.65 -6.04 -15.14
N GLU A 634 9.27 -6.66 -14.12
CA GLU A 634 10.40 -7.56 -14.30
C GLU A 634 10.03 -8.80 -15.14
N LEU A 635 8.87 -9.42 -14.85
CA LEU A 635 8.38 -10.60 -15.55
C LEU A 635 8.18 -10.31 -17.05
N VAL A 636 7.44 -9.25 -17.36
CA VAL A 636 7.09 -8.87 -18.73
C VAL A 636 8.33 -8.41 -19.49
N ALA A 637 9.22 -7.63 -18.87
CA ALA A 637 10.46 -7.21 -19.50
C ALA A 637 11.37 -8.40 -19.85
N LYS A 638 11.43 -9.44 -19.01
CA LYS A 638 12.17 -10.67 -19.35
C LYS A 638 11.58 -11.37 -20.59
N LEU A 639 10.25 -11.43 -20.72
CA LEU A 639 9.59 -12.00 -21.89
C LEU A 639 9.91 -11.19 -23.16
N ILE A 640 9.83 -9.87 -23.09
CA ILE A 640 10.17 -8.98 -24.21
C ILE A 640 11.63 -9.18 -24.64
N ARG A 641 12.59 -9.15 -23.71
CA ARG A 641 14.01 -9.36 -24.00
C ARG A 641 14.27 -10.72 -24.68
N ARG A 642 13.61 -11.79 -24.24
CA ARG A 642 13.69 -13.11 -24.87
C ARG A 642 13.15 -13.10 -26.30
N SER A 643 12.00 -12.47 -26.52
CA SER A 643 11.39 -12.37 -27.86
C SER A 643 12.28 -11.60 -28.85
N HIS A 644 12.96 -10.56 -28.39
CA HIS A 644 13.93 -9.80 -29.20
C HIS A 644 15.15 -10.65 -29.55
N GLY A 645 15.72 -11.35 -28.56
CA GLY A 645 16.88 -12.21 -28.77
C GLY A 645 16.63 -13.41 -29.69
N ALA A 646 15.41 -13.95 -29.72
CA ALA A 646 15.01 -14.98 -30.69
C ALA A 646 14.80 -14.39 -32.10
N SER A 647 14.15 -13.22 -32.20
CA SER A 647 13.93 -12.53 -33.48
C SER A 647 15.24 -12.13 -34.17
N ASP A 648 16.22 -11.68 -33.39
CA ASP A 648 17.51 -11.23 -33.93
C ASP A 648 18.37 -12.41 -34.40
N ARG A 649 18.28 -13.58 -33.74
CA ARG A 649 18.93 -14.83 -34.22
C ARG A 649 18.33 -15.31 -35.54
N ASN A 650 17.00 -15.36 -35.66
CA ASN A 650 16.34 -15.79 -36.91
C ASN A 650 16.64 -14.86 -38.09
N ARG A 651 16.89 -13.56 -37.84
CA ARG A 651 17.33 -12.62 -38.89
C ARG A 651 18.78 -12.84 -39.30
N LEU A 652 19.66 -13.18 -38.36
CA LEU A 652 21.07 -13.47 -38.67
C LEU A 652 21.22 -14.77 -39.46
N THR A 653 20.43 -15.81 -39.14
CA THR A 653 20.43 -17.07 -39.91
C THR A 653 19.82 -16.91 -41.30
N ALA A 654 18.77 -16.08 -41.46
CA ALA A 654 18.21 -15.76 -42.77
C ALA A 654 19.16 -14.90 -43.64
N ALA A 655 19.93 -14.01 -43.01
CA ALA A 655 20.93 -13.21 -43.71
C ALA A 655 22.16 -14.05 -44.14
N SER A 656 22.55 -15.07 -43.37
CA SER A 656 23.64 -15.97 -43.75
C SER A 656 23.24 -16.94 -44.88
N THR A 657 21.97 -17.35 -44.97
CA THR A 657 21.50 -18.20 -46.09
C THR A 657 21.36 -17.46 -47.42
N LEU A 658 21.23 -16.13 -47.40
CA LEU A 658 21.19 -15.30 -48.60
C LEU A 658 22.58 -14.90 -49.12
N SER A 659 23.66 -15.22 -48.39
CA SER A 659 25.03 -14.88 -48.78
C SER A 659 25.81 -16.05 -49.39
N ASP A 660 25.25 -17.27 -49.38
CA ASP A 660 25.86 -18.50 -49.94
C ASP A 660 25.28 -18.90 -51.32
N THR A 661 24.54 -18.00 -51.97
CA THR A 661 24.01 -18.20 -53.34
C THR A 661 24.41 -17.08 -54.31
N GLY A 662 25.58 -16.47 -54.10
CA GLY A 662 26.19 -15.48 -54.99
C GLY A 662 27.45 -15.99 -55.67
#